data_AF-A0A4P5VZ73-F1
#
_entry.id   AF-A0A4P5VZ73-F1
#
_cell.length_a   1.000
_cell.length_b   1.000
_cell.length_c   1.000
_cell.angle_alpha   90.00
_cell.angle_beta   90.00
_cell.angle_gamma   90.00
#
_symmetry.space_group_name_H-M   'P 1'
#
loop_
_entity.id
_entity.type
_entity.pdbx_description
1 polymer ?
#
loop_
_entity_poly.entity_id
_entity_poly.type
_entity_poly.pdbx_seq_one_letter_code
_entity_poly.pdbx_strand_id
1 'polypeptide(L)'
;MHTSLVLLLTLPACTAPWGPTAEAKSFRGTPLPVDAEACFAEVTRVLAADDMSGRGLATPGNAKAAAAIGDWMDGLAIGTPKSGRMQPFTARIGVSLGAENSLAGATLGVDWTPLGFSKSSAFAGDLVFVGYGIRAPDLGYDDYAAIDVKGKVVLALRYEPGEDDEKSPFDGKRASRYSDLRTKAIWAREAGAAALVLVSPSKAADEPDKLPPLKTMGPLSDAGIPVIQVTRALANNWLAEIESNVSQVQSTIDSTYTPASARLTPAIASGKVDLRDVTATTQNVVGVIPGKGALAKEIVVLGAHYDHLGMGGAGSFRPDVEAVHNGADDNASGVAGVLCASRALVSASADKKNTADRRTIVTVAFSAEEIGLGGSAWYVQNPVVGAIGDVAAMLNLDMVGHLRENKLTVLGTDSAAGWAELVKAAQMAVPTLVINAGGDGYGPSDHSSFYGAGIPVAHLFTGAHEQYHTPEDDVALLNNAGGAQVIAMTAALTQGAALGPRLVYARATASAPTTGDSRGYGAYFGSVPDYTAMEAATGGVKLSDVRAGSPAEKAGLKKGDVIVGMAGVGVANLYDMTFVLREHKPGETIDVIVRRDGAELRLRATLAQRNGDSAPAPIPETPHGSFTAGAVPATNMREWTPSAGKPTPELLRADEPHLADLRRLTFGGENAEAYWGPDGKSFSFQRTPPGGGCDAQYVYDLNTGAVTLASSGKGRTTCGYLDYPKGGSMIYATTEAKSAACPAKPDHSQGYVWALYDEYDIVRDDLHGTVKPILASPGYDAEATECFKDGRILFTSTRNGDIDLFIAENDGSNITQLTNTPGYDGGAFFTPDCKRIVWRASRPTGDALADYQKLLGEGLVRPTELEIFVMDANGKHPKQITHNGVASFAPYPTPDGKGVLYSSNVGDNPREFDIWFSSWDGKPTRITTSAGFDGFPMFSPDGKWLLFASNRANAEGQHDTDLYIARWVR
;
A
#
# COMPACT_ATOMS: atom_id res chain seq x y z
N MET A 1 -30.11 55.27 -14.24
CA MET A 1 -30.48 54.65 -12.94
C MET A 1 -31.56 53.63 -13.25
N HIS A 2 -31.14 52.45 -13.72
CA HIS A 2 -31.17 51.17 -13.02
C HIS A 2 -32.58 50.56 -12.94
N THR A 3 -32.94 49.89 -14.04
CA THR A 3 -34.07 49.00 -14.21
C THR A 3 -33.49 47.65 -14.64
N SER A 4 -33.79 46.58 -13.92
CA SER A 4 -33.63 45.21 -14.45
C SER A 4 -34.86 44.40 -14.10
N LEU A 5 -35.66 44.20 -15.14
CA LEU A 5 -36.79 43.32 -15.27
C LEU A 5 -36.28 41.93 -15.68
N VAL A 6 -36.90 40.91 -15.11
CA VAL A 6 -36.82 39.50 -15.51
C VAL A 6 -37.20 39.36 -16.99
N LEU A 7 -36.40 38.65 -17.78
CA LEU A 7 -36.80 38.13 -19.08
C LEU A 7 -36.26 36.70 -19.28
N LEU A 8 -37.19 35.73 -19.32
CA LEU A 8 -36.97 34.42 -19.91
C LEU A 8 -36.65 34.59 -21.40
N LEU A 9 -35.57 33.96 -21.87
CA LEU A 9 -35.33 33.65 -23.28
C LEU A 9 -34.99 32.17 -23.39
N THR A 10 -35.98 31.41 -23.85
CA THR A 10 -35.83 30.11 -24.51
C THR A 10 -35.11 30.28 -25.85
N LEU A 11 -34.21 29.35 -26.20
CA LEU A 11 -33.82 28.83 -27.55
C LEU A 11 -32.34 28.38 -27.54
N PRO A 12 -31.92 27.39 -28.35
CA PRO A 12 -32.53 26.10 -28.67
C PRO A 12 -31.59 24.91 -28.32
N ALA A 13 -32.14 23.70 -28.25
CA ALA A 13 -31.35 22.48 -28.29
C ALA A 13 -30.63 22.36 -29.64
N CYS A 14 -29.33 22.68 -29.67
CA CYS A 14 -28.45 22.26 -30.75
C CYS A 14 -27.99 20.83 -30.46
N THR A 15 -28.79 19.86 -30.91
CA THR A 15 -28.28 18.52 -31.24
C THR A 15 -27.41 18.67 -32.49
N ALA A 16 -26.16 19.07 -32.31
CA ALA A 16 -25.14 18.86 -33.33
C ALA A 16 -24.62 17.44 -33.13
N PRO A 17 -24.67 16.55 -34.15
CA PRO A 17 -23.88 15.34 -34.10
C PRO A 17 -22.42 15.79 -34.02
N TRP A 18 -21.69 15.40 -32.98
CA TRP A 18 -20.24 15.55 -32.95
C TRP A 18 -19.64 14.74 -34.09
N GLY A 19 -19.55 15.37 -35.26
CA GLY A 19 -18.50 15.10 -36.22
C GLY A 19 -17.19 15.65 -35.67
N PRO A 20 -16.05 15.02 -35.96
CA PRO A 20 -14.77 15.35 -35.34
C PRO A 20 -14.37 16.79 -35.72
N THR A 21 -14.22 17.66 -34.73
CA THR A 21 -13.70 19.02 -34.91
C THR A 21 -12.20 18.98 -35.25
N ALA A 22 -11.82 19.87 -36.15
CA ALA A 22 -10.54 19.94 -36.85
C ALA A 22 -9.32 20.40 -36.01
N GLU A 23 -9.27 20.07 -34.72
CA GLU A 23 -8.05 20.13 -33.89
C GLU A 23 -7.55 18.76 -33.45
N ALA A 24 -8.10 17.69 -34.02
CA ALA A 24 -7.44 16.39 -34.07
C ALA A 24 -6.31 16.43 -35.12
N LYS A 25 -5.19 17.08 -34.82
CA LYS A 25 -3.91 16.56 -35.33
C LYS A 25 -3.78 15.20 -34.68
N SER A 26 -4.22 14.19 -35.44
CA SER A 26 -4.22 12.79 -35.06
C SER A 26 -2.93 12.48 -34.30
N PHE A 27 -3.05 12.04 -33.05
CA PHE A 27 -2.03 11.21 -32.44
C PHE A 27 -2.05 9.90 -33.24
N ARG A 28 -1.53 9.93 -34.48
CA ARG A 28 -1.21 8.71 -35.21
C ARG A 28 -0.13 8.08 -34.36
N GLY A 29 -0.50 7.06 -33.58
CA GLY A 29 0.47 6.33 -32.78
C GLY A 29 1.68 6.06 -33.66
N THR A 30 2.85 6.47 -33.21
CA THR A 30 4.10 6.16 -33.91
C THR A 30 4.08 4.67 -34.23
N PRO A 31 4.43 4.23 -35.45
CA PRO A 31 4.50 2.81 -35.74
C PRO A 31 5.31 2.11 -34.64
N LEU A 32 4.70 1.11 -34.00
CA LEU A 32 5.33 0.47 -32.86
C LEU A 32 6.68 -0.14 -33.28
N PRO A 33 7.72 -0.03 -32.45
CA PRO A 33 8.98 -0.72 -32.67
C PRO A 33 8.79 -2.23 -32.90
N VAL A 34 9.69 -2.81 -33.69
CA VAL A 34 9.71 -4.27 -33.92
C VAL A 34 10.29 -5.00 -32.71
N ASP A 35 11.30 -4.41 -32.08
CA ASP A 35 11.90 -4.90 -30.85
C ASP A 35 10.88 -4.86 -29.69
N ALA A 36 10.82 -5.93 -28.90
CA ALA A 36 9.79 -6.11 -27.88
C ALA A 36 9.97 -5.16 -26.69
N GLU A 37 11.21 -4.89 -26.28
CA GLU A 37 11.53 -3.97 -25.19
C GLU A 37 11.19 -2.53 -25.60
N ALA A 38 11.61 -2.12 -26.80
CA ALA A 38 11.27 -0.81 -27.34
C ALA A 38 9.76 -0.65 -27.60
N CYS A 39 9.07 -1.72 -28.01
CA CYS A 39 7.61 -1.71 -28.17
C CYS A 39 6.92 -1.50 -26.83
N PHE A 40 7.35 -2.24 -25.79
CA PHE A 40 6.82 -2.11 -24.44
C PHE A 40 7.00 -0.69 -23.91
N ALA A 41 8.22 -0.16 -24.01
CA ALA A 41 8.57 1.19 -23.58
C ALA A 41 7.77 2.28 -24.32
N GLU A 42 7.54 2.14 -25.63
CA GLU A 42 6.78 3.14 -26.39
C GLU A 42 5.29 3.15 -26.02
N VAL A 43 4.67 1.98 -25.86
CA VAL A 43 3.25 1.91 -25.45
C VAL A 43 3.07 2.50 -24.05
N THR A 44 3.91 2.10 -23.08
CA THR A 44 3.79 2.58 -21.71
C THR A 44 4.08 4.08 -21.62
N ARG A 45 5.13 4.57 -22.28
CA ARG A 45 5.46 6.01 -22.36
C ARG A 45 4.31 6.86 -22.89
N VAL A 46 3.58 6.37 -23.90
CA VAL A 46 2.46 7.12 -24.48
C VAL A 46 1.22 7.05 -23.61
N LEU A 47 0.84 5.85 -23.15
CA LEU A 47 -0.40 5.68 -22.41
C LEU A 47 -0.30 6.31 -21.01
N ALA A 48 0.86 6.22 -20.36
CA ALA A 48 1.12 6.77 -19.03
C ALA A 48 1.70 8.20 -19.05
N ALA A 49 1.52 8.94 -20.14
CA ALA A 49 1.88 10.36 -20.17
C ALA A 49 0.83 11.21 -19.44
N ASP A 50 1.28 12.28 -18.77
CA ASP A 50 0.39 13.23 -18.07
C ASP A 50 -0.72 13.80 -18.98
N ASP A 51 -0.46 13.94 -20.28
CA ASP A 51 -1.43 14.45 -21.26
C ASP A 51 -2.56 13.46 -21.62
N MET A 52 -2.42 12.21 -21.18
CA MET A 52 -3.48 11.20 -21.08
C MET A 52 -4.31 11.34 -19.79
N SER A 53 -3.99 12.30 -18.92
CA SER A 53 -4.78 12.69 -17.74
C SER A 53 -5.21 11.49 -16.88
N GLY A 54 -4.29 10.53 -16.72
CA GLY A 54 -4.49 9.30 -15.96
C GLY A 54 -5.61 8.40 -16.47
N ARG A 55 -6.03 8.58 -17.72
CA ARG A 55 -7.04 7.79 -18.43
C ARG A 55 -8.35 7.62 -17.64
N GLY A 56 -8.65 8.59 -16.77
CA GLY A 56 -9.85 8.63 -15.94
C GLY A 56 -11.11 8.56 -16.79
N LEU A 57 -12.12 7.85 -16.30
CA LEU A 57 -13.41 7.80 -17.00
C LEU A 57 -13.95 9.21 -17.25
N ALA A 58 -14.57 9.40 -18.42
CA ALA A 58 -15.07 10.70 -18.90
C ALA A 58 -14.01 11.80 -19.14
N THR A 59 -12.71 11.49 -19.05
CA THR A 59 -11.65 12.44 -19.43
C THR A 59 -11.34 12.36 -20.92
N PRO A 60 -10.83 13.46 -21.54
CA PRO A 60 -10.29 13.39 -22.91
C PRO A 60 -9.17 12.37 -23.05
N GLY A 61 -8.39 12.15 -21.98
CA GLY A 61 -7.29 11.20 -21.94
C GLY A 61 -7.72 9.74 -22.16
N ASN A 62 -8.85 9.32 -21.59
CA ASN A 62 -9.40 7.99 -21.85
C ASN A 62 -9.77 7.78 -23.34
N ALA A 63 -10.42 8.78 -23.95
CA ALA A 63 -10.75 8.73 -25.38
C ALA A 63 -9.51 8.76 -26.28
N LYS A 64 -8.48 9.54 -25.92
CA LYS A 64 -7.18 9.55 -26.61
C LYS A 64 -6.49 8.20 -26.53
N ALA A 65 -6.44 7.58 -25.35
CA ALA A 65 -5.86 6.26 -25.14
C ALA A 65 -6.57 5.21 -26.01
N ALA A 66 -7.90 5.19 -26.01
CA ALA A 66 -8.68 4.28 -26.85
C ALA A 66 -8.35 4.45 -28.36
N ALA A 67 -8.26 5.69 -28.83
CA ALA A 67 -7.89 6.00 -30.21
C ALA A 67 -6.46 5.54 -30.56
N ALA A 68 -5.48 5.83 -29.69
CA ALA A 68 -4.09 5.42 -29.89
C ALA A 68 -3.94 3.89 -29.93
N ILE A 69 -4.61 3.17 -29.03
CA ILE A 69 -4.67 1.70 -29.02
C ILE A 69 -5.25 1.20 -30.35
N GLY A 70 -6.32 1.83 -30.84
CA GLY A 70 -6.92 1.44 -32.10
C GLY A 70 -6.01 1.65 -33.31
N ASP A 71 -5.32 2.78 -33.36
CA ASP A 71 -4.33 3.09 -34.41
C ASP A 71 -3.15 2.11 -34.39
N TRP A 72 -2.66 1.72 -33.21
CA TRP A 72 -1.61 0.69 -33.10
C TRP A 72 -2.09 -0.68 -33.54
N MET A 73 -3.33 -1.06 -33.21
CA MET A 73 -3.91 -2.30 -33.72
C MET A 73 -4.00 -2.29 -35.25
N ASP A 74 -4.42 -1.17 -35.87
CA ASP A 74 -4.42 -1.01 -37.33
C ASP A 74 -3.00 -1.10 -37.92
N GLY A 75 -2.02 -0.44 -37.30
CA GLY A 75 -0.61 -0.51 -37.70
C GLY A 75 0.03 -1.90 -37.59
N LEU A 76 -0.47 -2.73 -36.67
CA LEU A 76 -0.10 -4.14 -36.52
C LEU A 76 -0.91 -5.07 -37.44
N ALA A 77 -1.81 -4.54 -38.27
CA ALA A 77 -2.74 -5.30 -39.11
C ALA A 77 -3.67 -6.25 -38.33
N ILE A 78 -4.02 -5.87 -37.10
CA ILE A 78 -5.07 -6.53 -36.32
C ILE A 78 -6.42 -6.02 -36.85
N GLY A 79 -7.25 -6.94 -37.34
CA GLY A 79 -8.51 -6.62 -38.01
C GLY A 79 -9.56 -6.01 -37.08
N THR A 80 -10.58 -5.41 -37.69
CA THR A 80 -11.69 -4.75 -36.99
C THR A 80 -12.94 -5.64 -36.99
N PRO A 81 -13.65 -5.81 -35.86
CA PRO A 81 -14.95 -6.48 -35.84
C PRO A 81 -15.97 -5.80 -36.77
N LYS A 82 -17.01 -6.52 -37.19
CA LYS A 82 -18.06 -5.96 -38.05
C LYS A 82 -18.82 -4.80 -37.40
N SER A 83 -18.94 -4.81 -36.07
CA SER A 83 -19.54 -3.74 -35.28
C SER A 83 -18.68 -2.48 -35.18
N GLY A 84 -17.44 -2.52 -35.66
CA GLY A 84 -16.44 -1.49 -35.45
C GLY A 84 -15.44 -1.86 -34.34
N ARG A 85 -14.37 -1.06 -34.27
CA ARG A 85 -13.25 -1.25 -33.33
C ARG A 85 -13.63 -0.85 -31.90
N MET A 86 -14.48 0.15 -31.76
CA MET A 86 -14.93 0.64 -30.46
C MET A 86 -16.24 -0.02 -30.05
N GLN A 87 -16.31 -0.52 -28.81
CA GLN A 87 -17.52 -1.04 -28.19
C GLN A 87 -17.95 -0.09 -27.05
N PRO A 88 -18.82 0.90 -27.31
CA PRO A 88 -19.23 1.88 -26.31
C PRO A 88 -20.22 1.31 -25.29
N PHE A 89 -20.17 1.83 -24.06
CA PHE A 89 -21.12 1.55 -22.98
C PHE A 89 -21.17 2.72 -21.97
N THR A 90 -22.16 2.71 -21.08
CA THR A 90 -22.32 3.73 -20.05
C THR A 90 -21.84 3.20 -18.70
N ALA A 91 -21.01 3.97 -18.01
CA ALA A 91 -20.47 3.67 -16.69
C ALA A 91 -20.89 4.74 -15.68
N ARG A 92 -21.13 4.35 -14.42
CA ARG A 92 -21.38 5.28 -13.33
C ARG A 92 -20.05 5.80 -12.75
N ILE A 93 -19.85 7.11 -12.83
CA ILE A 93 -18.58 7.79 -12.47
C ILE A 93 -18.70 8.66 -11.21
N GLY A 94 -19.91 8.89 -10.70
CA GLY A 94 -20.06 9.55 -9.41
C GLY A 94 -21.48 9.85 -9.00
N VAL A 95 -21.61 10.89 -8.17
CA VAL A 95 -22.88 11.29 -7.54
C VAL A 95 -22.99 12.81 -7.50
N SER A 96 -24.22 13.32 -7.63
CA SER A 96 -24.55 14.74 -7.59
C SER A 96 -25.79 14.99 -6.74
N LEU A 97 -25.98 16.24 -6.32
CA LEU A 97 -27.18 16.67 -5.61
C LEU A 97 -28.35 16.81 -6.59
N GLY A 98 -29.47 16.18 -6.26
CA GLY A 98 -30.76 16.47 -6.85
C GLY A 98 -31.44 17.70 -6.23
N ALA A 99 -32.55 18.14 -6.82
CA ALA A 99 -33.21 19.39 -6.47
C ALA A 99 -34.00 19.33 -5.15
N GLU A 100 -34.30 18.13 -4.63
CA GLU A 100 -35.20 17.94 -3.50
C GLU A 100 -34.49 17.75 -2.15
N ASN A 101 -33.19 18.05 -2.08
CA ASN A 101 -32.43 17.99 -0.83
C ASN A 101 -32.94 19.03 0.18
N SER A 102 -33.30 18.58 1.39
CA SER A 102 -33.80 19.46 2.45
C SER A 102 -33.52 18.89 3.84
N LEU A 103 -33.31 19.79 4.81
CA LEU A 103 -33.29 19.50 6.24
C LEU A 103 -34.02 20.64 6.95
N ALA A 104 -34.99 20.32 7.79
CA ALA A 104 -35.82 21.32 8.46
C ALA A 104 -34.94 22.26 9.33
N GLY A 105 -35.10 23.57 9.11
CA GLY A 105 -34.36 24.59 9.87
C GLY A 105 -32.87 24.73 9.54
N ALA A 106 -32.40 24.14 8.44
CA ALA A 106 -30.98 24.11 8.08
C ALA A 106 -30.75 24.31 6.58
N THR A 107 -29.62 24.94 6.23
CA THR A 107 -29.25 25.29 4.85
C THR A 107 -28.21 24.31 4.31
N LEU A 108 -28.49 23.72 3.14
CA LEU A 108 -27.56 22.80 2.46
C LEU A 108 -26.24 23.51 2.10
N GLY A 109 -25.11 22.87 2.39
CA GLY A 109 -23.76 23.40 2.15
C GLY A 109 -23.29 24.42 3.19
N VAL A 110 -24.16 24.86 4.10
CA VAL A 110 -23.82 25.74 5.22
C VAL A 110 -23.91 24.97 6.53
N ASP A 111 -25.07 24.38 6.81
CA ASP A 111 -25.35 23.69 8.07
C ASP A 111 -25.26 22.17 7.94
N TRP A 112 -25.47 21.63 6.75
CA TRP A 112 -25.46 20.20 6.50
C TRP A 112 -25.14 19.82 5.04
N THR A 113 -24.77 18.56 4.81
CA THR A 113 -24.58 17.96 3.48
C THR A 113 -24.88 16.45 3.52
N PRO A 114 -25.46 15.84 2.46
CA PRO A 114 -25.54 14.38 2.37
C PRO A 114 -24.17 13.76 2.08
N LEU A 115 -23.93 12.54 2.56
CA LEU A 115 -22.77 11.75 2.15
C LEU A 115 -23.07 11.00 0.85
N GLY A 116 -22.06 10.80 -0.01
CA GLY A 116 -22.26 10.26 -1.38
C GLY A 116 -22.77 8.83 -1.47
N PHE A 117 -22.80 8.12 -0.34
CA PHE A 117 -23.39 6.77 -0.21
C PHE A 117 -24.75 6.77 0.50
N SER A 118 -25.32 7.95 0.76
CA SER A 118 -26.65 8.07 1.38
C SER A 118 -27.73 7.52 0.46
N LYS A 119 -28.75 6.89 1.04
CA LYS A 119 -29.97 6.57 0.31
C LYS A 119 -30.76 7.83 -0.01
N SER A 120 -31.19 7.98 -1.25
CA SER A 120 -32.14 9.01 -1.66
C SER A 120 -33.54 8.70 -1.13
N SER A 121 -33.92 9.29 0.01
CA SER A 121 -35.25 9.15 0.62
C SER A 121 -35.54 10.24 1.65
N ALA A 122 -36.81 10.41 1.99
CA ALA A 122 -37.25 11.28 3.07
C ALA A 122 -37.13 10.59 4.43
N PHE A 123 -36.87 11.36 5.48
CA PHE A 123 -36.80 10.90 6.86
C PHE A 123 -37.43 11.92 7.81
N ALA A 124 -37.97 11.43 8.93
CA ALA A 124 -38.43 12.25 10.04
C ALA A 124 -38.47 11.39 11.31
N GLY A 125 -38.13 11.97 12.46
CA GLY A 125 -38.26 11.28 13.75
C GLY A 125 -37.65 12.06 14.90
N ASP A 126 -37.93 11.60 16.11
CA ASP A 126 -37.26 12.10 17.33
C ASP A 126 -35.74 11.96 17.18
N LEU A 127 -35.00 12.91 17.73
CA LEU A 127 -33.55 12.88 17.72
C LEU A 127 -32.99 12.14 18.94
N VAL A 128 -32.02 11.27 18.71
CA VAL A 128 -31.30 10.54 19.76
C VAL A 128 -29.81 10.63 19.52
N PHE A 129 -29.03 10.90 20.56
CA PHE A 129 -27.58 10.86 20.52
C PHE A 129 -27.09 9.45 20.87
N VAL A 130 -26.18 8.90 20.08
CA VAL A 130 -25.64 7.54 20.26
C VAL A 130 -24.12 7.54 20.36
N GLY A 131 -23.51 8.55 21.00
CA GLY A 131 -22.05 8.60 21.12
C GLY A 131 -21.39 8.62 19.73
N TYR A 132 -20.54 7.63 19.45
CA TYR A 132 -19.86 7.46 18.16
C TYR A 132 -20.63 6.55 17.17
N GLY A 133 -21.79 6.02 17.56
CA GLY A 133 -22.60 5.12 16.74
C GLY A 133 -21.93 3.75 16.54
N ILE A 134 -21.17 3.28 17.53
CA ILE A 134 -20.35 2.07 17.47
C ILE A 134 -21.02 0.90 18.19
N ARG A 135 -20.88 -0.29 17.61
CA ARG A 135 -21.11 -1.57 18.26
C ARG A 135 -19.87 -2.44 18.11
N ALA A 136 -19.15 -2.66 19.21
CA ALA A 136 -17.91 -3.41 19.31
C ALA A 136 -18.02 -4.49 20.41
N PRO A 137 -18.64 -5.65 20.13
CA PRO A 137 -18.87 -6.70 21.12
C PRO A 137 -17.59 -7.28 21.72
N ASP A 138 -16.51 -7.32 20.93
CA ASP A 138 -15.17 -7.75 21.35
C ASP A 138 -14.53 -6.79 22.38
N LEU A 139 -14.95 -5.53 22.38
CA LEU A 139 -14.54 -4.51 23.36
C LEU A 139 -15.58 -4.31 24.47
N GLY A 140 -16.72 -5.01 24.41
CA GLY A 140 -17.83 -4.80 25.34
C GLY A 140 -18.46 -3.41 25.24
N TYR A 141 -18.37 -2.75 24.08
CA TYR A 141 -18.85 -1.39 23.85
C TYR A 141 -20.02 -1.39 22.85
N ASP A 142 -21.16 -0.80 23.23
CA ASP A 142 -22.34 -0.72 22.37
C ASP A 142 -23.14 0.57 22.64
N ASP A 143 -23.03 1.54 21.74
CA ASP A 143 -23.74 2.82 21.82
C ASP A 143 -25.27 2.67 21.72
N TYR A 144 -25.76 1.57 21.17
CA TYR A 144 -27.19 1.34 20.97
C TYR A 144 -27.83 0.56 22.12
N ALA A 145 -27.04 -0.07 23.00
CA ALA A 145 -27.55 -0.98 24.03
C ALA A 145 -28.54 -0.34 25.01
N ALA A 146 -28.34 0.94 25.35
CA ALA A 146 -29.14 1.65 26.36
C ALA A 146 -30.27 2.52 25.78
N ILE A 147 -30.43 2.58 24.45
CA ILE A 147 -31.36 3.51 23.80
C ILE A 147 -32.11 2.88 22.63
N ASP A 148 -33.43 3.10 22.60
CA ASP A 148 -34.26 2.69 21.46
C ASP A 148 -34.17 3.74 20.35
N VAL A 149 -33.62 3.32 19.20
CA VAL A 149 -33.44 4.16 18.01
C VAL A 149 -34.42 3.84 16.89
N LYS A 150 -35.34 2.89 17.10
CA LYS A 150 -36.24 2.42 16.04
C LYS A 150 -37.15 3.54 15.54
N GLY A 151 -37.09 3.84 14.25
CA GLY A 151 -37.83 4.93 13.59
C GLY A 151 -37.36 6.34 13.98
N LYS A 152 -36.21 6.46 14.66
CA LYS A 152 -35.65 7.74 15.13
C LYS A 152 -34.54 8.24 14.22
N VAL A 153 -34.22 9.52 14.31
CA VAL A 153 -33.05 10.09 13.66
C VAL A 153 -31.90 10.06 14.67
N VAL A 154 -30.79 9.44 14.27
CA VAL A 154 -29.67 9.16 15.15
C VAL A 154 -28.55 10.17 14.91
N LEU A 155 -28.17 10.92 15.93
CA LEU A 155 -26.99 11.80 15.94
C LEU A 155 -25.79 11.04 16.51
N ALA A 156 -24.69 11.00 15.75
CA ALA A 156 -23.44 10.35 16.17
C ALA A 156 -22.21 11.21 15.84
N LEU A 157 -21.18 11.07 16.67
CA LEU A 157 -19.85 11.62 16.40
C LEU A 157 -19.18 10.83 15.26
N ARG A 158 -18.43 11.53 14.41
CA ARG A 158 -17.42 10.90 13.53
C ARG A 158 -16.25 10.41 14.38
N TYR A 159 -15.43 9.53 13.80
CA TYR A 159 -14.28 8.87 14.46
C TYR A 159 -14.70 7.84 15.51
N GLU A 160 -13.92 7.68 16.57
CA GLU A 160 -14.12 6.69 17.65
C GLU A 160 -13.52 7.20 18.98
N PRO A 161 -13.87 6.57 20.12
CA PRO A 161 -13.41 7.02 21.43
C PRO A 161 -11.88 7.03 21.56
N GLY A 162 -11.33 8.19 21.94
CA GLY A 162 -9.92 8.35 22.28
C GLY A 162 -8.94 8.12 21.10
N GLU A 163 -9.27 8.61 19.90
CA GLU A 163 -8.41 8.50 18.70
C GLU A 163 -6.97 9.05 18.89
N ASP A 164 -6.79 9.97 19.85
CA ASP A 164 -5.47 10.53 20.21
C ASP A 164 -4.81 9.82 21.42
N ASP A 165 -5.48 8.83 22.01
CA ASP A 165 -4.98 8.06 23.15
C ASP A 165 -4.38 6.72 22.70
N GLU A 166 -3.09 6.51 22.99
CA GLU A 166 -2.42 5.21 22.75
C GLU A 166 -3.03 4.05 23.52
N LYS A 167 -3.74 4.34 24.62
CA LYS A 167 -4.42 3.36 25.46
C LYS A 167 -5.87 3.13 25.06
N SER A 168 -6.36 3.80 24.02
CA SER A 168 -7.73 3.57 23.56
C SER A 168 -7.94 2.08 23.25
N PRO A 169 -9.03 1.47 23.76
CA PRO A 169 -9.39 0.09 23.41
C PRO A 169 -9.72 -0.06 21.91
N PHE A 170 -9.94 1.04 21.19
CA PHE A 170 -10.20 1.08 19.76
C PHE A 170 -8.89 1.20 18.95
N ASP A 171 -8.00 0.22 19.07
CA ASP A 171 -6.72 0.16 18.34
C ASP A 171 -5.71 1.31 18.63
N GLY A 172 -5.84 1.97 19.78
CA GLY A 172 -4.97 3.06 20.20
C GLY A 172 -5.09 4.28 19.30
N LYS A 173 -3.97 4.82 18.81
CA LYS A 173 -3.94 5.97 17.88
C LYS A 173 -4.21 5.61 16.41
N ARG A 174 -4.42 4.33 16.10
CA ARG A 174 -4.74 3.89 14.73
C ARG A 174 -6.25 3.80 14.61
N ALA A 175 -6.81 4.42 13.59
CA ALA A 175 -8.24 4.31 13.30
C ALA A 175 -8.64 2.83 13.16
N SER A 176 -9.48 2.36 14.07
CA SER A 176 -10.01 1.01 14.06
C SER A 176 -11.10 0.87 12.99
N ARG A 177 -11.54 -0.37 12.75
CA ARG A 177 -12.69 -0.65 11.87
C ARG A 177 -13.98 0.06 12.30
N TYR A 178 -14.10 0.44 13.57
CA TYR A 178 -15.27 1.11 14.14
C TYR A 178 -15.39 2.60 13.79
N SER A 179 -14.30 3.20 13.31
CA SER A 179 -14.29 4.58 12.81
C SER A 179 -14.96 4.74 11.44
N ASP A 180 -15.13 3.65 10.67
CA ASP A 180 -15.67 3.66 9.30
C ASP A 180 -17.14 4.13 9.23
N LEU A 181 -17.41 5.11 8.36
CA LEU A 181 -18.72 5.75 8.26
C LEU A 181 -19.80 4.82 7.70
N ARG A 182 -19.44 3.88 6.83
CA ARG A 182 -20.39 2.89 6.31
C ARG A 182 -20.77 1.88 7.37
N THR A 183 -19.81 1.44 8.17
CA THR A 183 -20.04 0.58 9.34
C THR A 183 -21.02 1.22 10.32
N LYS A 184 -20.85 2.51 10.64
CA LYS A 184 -21.81 3.27 11.47
C LYS A 184 -23.20 3.34 10.83
N ALA A 185 -23.29 3.57 9.52
CA ALA A 185 -24.55 3.61 8.80
C ALA A 185 -25.27 2.24 8.77
N ILE A 186 -24.52 1.15 8.61
CA ILE A 186 -25.05 -0.22 8.69
C ILE A 186 -25.61 -0.45 10.09
N TRP A 187 -24.87 -0.15 11.16
CA TRP A 187 -25.38 -0.36 12.52
C TRP A 187 -26.61 0.49 12.85
N ALA A 188 -26.64 1.75 12.42
CA ALA A 188 -27.83 2.60 12.57
C ALA A 188 -29.04 2.00 11.83
N ARG A 189 -28.85 1.51 10.59
CA ARG A 189 -29.88 0.82 9.80
C ARG A 189 -30.38 -0.44 10.49
N GLU A 190 -29.48 -1.31 10.94
CA GLU A 190 -29.83 -2.58 11.60
C GLU A 190 -30.53 -2.34 12.95
N ALA A 191 -30.18 -1.28 13.67
CA ALA A 191 -30.90 -0.85 14.88
C ALA A 191 -32.27 -0.21 14.58
N GLY A 192 -32.61 0.00 13.30
CA GLY A 192 -33.90 0.48 12.84
C GLY A 192 -34.03 2.00 12.75
N ALA A 193 -32.92 2.74 12.72
CA ALA A 193 -32.93 4.19 12.58
C ALA A 193 -33.58 4.64 11.25
N ALA A 194 -34.27 5.77 11.27
CA ALA A 194 -34.83 6.42 10.09
C ALA A 194 -33.78 7.18 9.28
N ALA A 195 -32.74 7.69 9.94
CA ALA A 195 -31.58 8.34 9.32
C ALA A 195 -30.40 8.39 10.29
N LEU A 196 -29.18 8.45 9.75
CA LEU A 196 -27.95 8.73 10.49
C LEU A 196 -27.47 10.16 10.21
N VAL A 197 -27.24 10.92 11.27
CA VAL A 197 -26.71 12.29 11.26
C VAL A 197 -25.35 12.27 11.94
N LEU A 198 -24.32 12.64 11.20
CA LEU A 198 -22.94 12.67 11.68
C LEU A 198 -22.51 14.09 11.99
N VAL A 199 -21.69 14.26 13.04
CA VAL A 199 -21.00 15.51 13.33
C VAL A 199 -19.53 15.24 13.58
N SER A 200 -18.65 16.04 12.99
CA SER A 200 -17.21 15.96 13.28
C SER A 200 -16.91 16.62 14.63
N PRO A 201 -16.40 15.89 15.63
CA PRO A 201 -15.81 16.54 16.79
C PRO A 201 -14.61 17.40 16.37
N SER A 202 -14.21 18.31 17.25
CA SER A 202 -13.05 19.18 17.05
C SER A 202 -11.80 18.47 17.59
N LYS A 203 -10.77 18.32 16.75
CA LYS A 203 -9.45 17.79 17.13
C LYS A 203 -8.52 18.87 17.68
N ALA A 204 -8.78 20.13 17.33
CA ALA A 204 -8.08 21.30 17.86
C ALA A 204 -9.06 22.47 18.08
N ALA A 205 -8.78 23.29 19.10
CA ALA A 205 -9.67 24.39 19.52
C ALA A 205 -9.98 25.41 18.41
N ASP A 206 -9.09 25.54 17.42
CA ASP A 206 -9.18 26.44 16.27
C ASP A 206 -9.61 25.74 14.97
N GLU A 207 -9.94 24.45 15.00
CA GLU A 207 -10.35 23.70 13.81
C GLU A 207 -11.65 24.28 13.21
N PRO A 208 -11.67 24.66 11.92
CA PRO A 208 -12.87 25.16 11.26
C PRO A 208 -14.01 24.13 11.25
N ASP A 209 -15.24 24.59 11.45
CA ASP A 209 -16.45 23.76 11.39
C ASP A 209 -16.91 23.60 9.94
N LYS A 210 -16.19 22.78 9.17
CA LYS A 210 -16.42 22.58 7.73
C LYS A 210 -17.15 21.26 7.45
N LEU A 211 -18.10 21.34 6.53
CA LEU A 211 -18.76 20.16 5.95
C LEU A 211 -17.84 19.49 4.92
N PRO A 212 -17.88 18.15 4.78
CA PRO A 212 -17.14 17.45 3.74
C PRO A 212 -17.74 17.76 2.36
N PRO A 213 -16.92 17.78 1.30
CA PRO A 213 -17.43 17.85 -0.06
C PRO A 213 -18.24 16.58 -0.39
N LEU A 214 -19.29 16.72 -1.21
CA LEU A 214 -19.96 15.56 -1.80
C LEU A 214 -18.98 14.87 -2.76
N LYS A 215 -18.61 13.64 -2.43
CA LYS A 215 -17.74 12.79 -3.24
C LYS A 215 -18.35 11.39 -3.34
N THR A 216 -18.00 10.65 -4.38
CA THR A 216 -18.22 9.21 -4.43
C THR A 216 -17.38 8.58 -3.32
N MET A 217 -18.02 7.90 -2.38
CA MET A 217 -17.36 7.36 -1.18
C MET A 217 -17.32 5.84 -1.25
N GLY A 218 -16.26 5.35 -1.89
CA GLY A 218 -16.05 3.94 -2.18
C GLY A 218 -17.13 3.40 -3.14
N PRO A 219 -17.58 2.14 -2.94
CA PRO A 219 -18.43 1.44 -3.91
C PRO A 219 -19.82 2.06 -4.08
N LEU A 220 -20.37 1.93 -5.28
CA LEU A 220 -21.46 2.76 -5.78
C LEU A 220 -22.83 2.53 -5.09
N SER A 221 -23.02 1.44 -4.35
CA SER A 221 -24.28 1.11 -3.66
C SER A 221 -24.54 1.98 -2.42
N ASP A 222 -25.78 2.46 -2.27
CA ASP A 222 -26.22 3.25 -1.11
C ASP A 222 -26.26 2.44 0.20
N ALA A 223 -26.24 3.12 1.35
CA ALA A 223 -26.23 2.50 2.69
C ALA A 223 -27.57 1.89 3.14
N GLY A 224 -28.65 2.07 2.38
CA GLY A 224 -29.99 1.61 2.73
C GLY A 224 -30.79 2.57 3.62
N ILE A 225 -30.17 3.62 4.16
CA ILE A 225 -30.78 4.71 4.93
C ILE A 225 -30.19 6.09 4.53
N PRO A 226 -30.90 7.21 4.78
CA PRO A 226 -30.33 8.54 4.68
C PRO A 226 -29.15 8.72 5.65
N VAL A 227 -28.03 9.23 5.14
CA VAL A 227 -26.82 9.55 5.90
C VAL A 227 -26.38 10.97 5.56
N ILE A 228 -26.40 11.85 6.55
CA ILE A 228 -26.02 13.26 6.40
C ILE A 228 -24.94 13.64 7.41
N GLN A 229 -24.15 14.66 7.08
CA GLN A 229 -23.28 15.33 8.04
C GLN A 229 -23.80 16.74 8.31
N VAL A 230 -23.75 17.16 9.57
CA VAL A 230 -24.08 18.51 10.03
C VAL A 230 -22.85 19.20 10.63
N THR A 231 -22.92 20.53 10.74
CA THR A 231 -21.94 21.33 11.48
C THR A 231 -22.03 21.08 12.98
N ARG A 232 -20.93 21.32 13.72
CA ARG A 232 -20.94 21.34 15.19
C ARG A 232 -21.94 22.38 15.71
N ALA A 233 -22.05 23.53 15.06
CA ALA A 233 -23.03 24.55 15.41
C ALA A 233 -24.47 24.01 15.42
N LEU A 234 -24.89 23.32 14.36
CA LEU A 234 -26.23 22.72 14.29
C LEU A 234 -26.39 21.57 15.30
N ALA A 235 -25.39 20.70 15.44
CA ALA A 235 -25.43 19.61 16.42
C ALA A 235 -25.51 20.11 17.88
N ASN A 236 -24.83 21.21 18.21
CA ASN A 236 -24.85 21.81 19.55
C ASN A 236 -26.25 22.35 19.92
N ASN A 237 -27.02 22.84 18.95
CA ASN A 237 -28.41 23.24 19.21
C ASN A 237 -29.27 22.06 19.67
N TRP A 238 -28.99 20.86 19.16
CA TRP A 238 -29.68 19.64 19.57
C TRP A 238 -29.15 19.05 20.88
N LEU A 239 -27.84 19.10 21.11
CA LEU A 239 -27.22 18.61 22.35
C LEU A 239 -27.53 19.49 23.58
N ALA A 240 -27.96 20.74 23.36
CA ALA A 240 -28.41 21.62 24.43
C ALA A 240 -29.60 21.06 25.24
N GLU A 241 -30.40 20.16 24.64
CA GLU A 241 -31.52 19.47 25.32
C GLU A 241 -31.07 18.57 26.48
N ILE A 242 -29.79 18.16 26.49
CA ILE A 242 -29.16 17.40 27.56
C ILE A 242 -28.09 18.24 28.29
N GLU A 243 -28.20 19.56 28.21
CA GLU A 243 -27.26 20.53 28.79
C GLU A 243 -25.81 20.28 28.36
N SER A 244 -25.61 19.82 27.11
CA SER A 244 -24.30 19.45 26.58
C SER A 244 -23.99 20.05 25.20
N ASN A 245 -22.80 19.76 24.69
CA ASN A 245 -22.36 20.12 23.35
C ASN A 245 -21.37 19.06 22.83
N VAL A 246 -21.00 19.13 21.54
CA VAL A 246 -20.14 18.14 20.87
C VAL A 246 -18.83 17.91 21.63
N SER A 247 -18.17 18.98 22.09
CA SER A 247 -16.89 18.88 22.81
C SER A 247 -17.03 18.20 24.18
N GLN A 248 -18.13 18.48 24.89
CA GLN A 248 -18.41 17.89 26.21
C GLN A 248 -18.76 16.40 26.11
N VAL A 249 -19.64 16.01 25.17
CA VAL A 249 -19.97 14.60 24.98
C VAL A 249 -18.76 13.80 24.49
N GLN A 250 -17.96 14.37 23.59
CA GLN A 250 -16.70 13.77 23.14
C GLN A 250 -15.76 13.54 24.33
N SER A 251 -15.45 14.59 25.09
CA SER A 251 -14.52 14.49 26.24
C SER A 251 -14.98 13.47 27.28
N THR A 252 -16.29 13.36 27.50
CA THR A 252 -16.88 12.37 28.43
C THR A 252 -16.68 10.94 27.92
N ILE A 253 -16.97 10.68 26.64
CA ILE A 253 -16.84 9.34 26.06
C ILE A 253 -15.35 8.96 25.95
N ASP A 254 -14.50 9.87 25.50
CA ASP A 254 -13.07 9.63 25.28
C ASP A 254 -12.31 9.37 26.58
N SER A 255 -12.74 9.96 27.70
CA SER A 255 -12.10 9.76 29.00
C SER A 255 -12.58 8.51 29.74
N THR A 256 -13.78 8.02 29.43
CA THR A 256 -14.39 6.89 30.14
C THR A 256 -14.37 5.59 29.33
N TYR A 257 -14.29 5.70 28.01
CA TYR A 257 -14.56 4.61 27.06
C TYR A 257 -15.90 3.91 27.29
N THR A 258 -16.90 4.66 27.75
CA THR A 258 -18.25 4.15 27.98
C THR A 258 -19.28 4.86 27.11
N PRO A 259 -20.30 4.15 26.60
CA PRO A 259 -21.40 4.77 25.87
C PRO A 259 -22.10 5.87 26.67
N ALA A 260 -22.34 7.02 26.03
CA ALA A 260 -23.04 8.16 26.62
C ALA A 260 -24.31 8.54 25.85
N SER A 261 -25.01 7.54 25.33
CA SER A 261 -26.21 7.72 24.51
C SER A 261 -27.37 8.35 25.29
N ALA A 262 -28.09 9.27 24.66
CA ALA A 262 -29.13 10.06 25.32
C ALA A 262 -30.27 10.41 24.36
N ARG A 263 -31.48 10.56 24.91
CA ARG A 263 -32.61 11.12 24.17
C ARG A 263 -32.45 12.63 24.13
N LEU A 264 -32.60 13.24 22.96
CA LEU A 264 -32.56 14.71 22.81
C LEU A 264 -33.99 15.28 22.75
N THR A 265 -34.94 14.67 23.46
CA THR A 265 -36.36 15.06 23.41
C THR A 265 -36.54 16.44 24.05
N PRO A 266 -37.26 17.38 23.41
CA PRO A 266 -38.22 17.19 22.30
C PRO A 266 -37.68 17.43 20.88
N ALA A 267 -36.36 17.42 20.65
CA ALA A 267 -35.81 17.65 19.31
C ALA A 267 -36.27 16.60 18.28
N ILE A 268 -36.67 17.09 17.11
CA ILE A 268 -37.08 16.32 15.95
C ILE A 268 -36.22 16.77 14.77
N ALA A 269 -35.71 15.83 13.98
CA ALA A 269 -35.12 16.13 12.69
C ALA A 269 -35.97 15.52 11.56
N SER A 270 -36.14 16.29 10.49
CA SER A 270 -36.82 15.83 9.28
C SER A 270 -36.18 16.44 8.06
N GLY A 271 -36.17 15.68 6.96
CA GLY A 271 -35.52 16.09 5.74
C GLY A 271 -35.68 15.08 4.60
N LYS A 272 -35.02 15.37 3.50
CA LYS A 272 -34.95 14.51 2.32
C LYS A 272 -33.56 14.58 1.74
N VAL A 273 -32.98 13.41 1.47
CA VAL A 273 -31.78 13.27 0.64
C VAL A 273 -32.22 12.92 -0.77
N ASP A 274 -31.68 13.64 -1.76
CA ASP A 274 -31.89 13.41 -3.19
C ASP A 274 -30.53 13.40 -3.87
N LEU A 275 -29.95 12.23 -4.08
CA LEU A 275 -28.71 12.02 -4.82
C LEU A 275 -29.00 11.42 -6.20
N ARG A 276 -28.23 11.85 -7.20
CA ARG A 276 -28.33 11.40 -8.59
C ARG A 276 -27.00 10.87 -9.09
N ASP A 277 -27.05 9.74 -9.78
CA ASP A 277 -25.87 9.15 -10.39
C ASP A 277 -25.34 10.05 -11.50
N VAL A 278 -24.03 10.25 -11.49
CA VAL A 278 -23.30 10.86 -12.60
C VAL A 278 -22.75 9.71 -13.42
N THR A 279 -23.13 9.64 -14.69
CA THR A 279 -22.71 8.61 -15.63
C THR A 279 -21.92 9.20 -16.78
N ALA A 280 -21.03 8.42 -17.37
CA ALA A 280 -20.32 8.77 -18.59
C ALA A 280 -20.25 7.61 -19.57
N THR A 281 -20.17 7.94 -20.85
CA THR A 281 -19.88 6.96 -21.90
C THR A 281 -18.38 6.69 -21.96
N THR A 282 -18.01 5.41 -21.97
CA THR A 282 -16.66 4.92 -22.26
C THR A 282 -16.75 3.78 -23.28
N GLN A 283 -15.63 3.14 -23.65
CA GLN A 283 -15.61 2.10 -24.68
C GLN A 283 -14.50 1.07 -24.48
N ASN A 284 -14.75 -0.19 -24.83
CA ASN A 284 -13.67 -1.14 -25.05
C ASN A 284 -13.10 -0.98 -26.47
N VAL A 285 -11.82 -1.31 -26.67
CA VAL A 285 -11.17 -1.35 -27.99
C VAL A 285 -10.93 -2.80 -28.41
N VAL A 286 -11.54 -3.23 -29.50
CA VAL A 286 -11.58 -4.64 -29.92
C VAL A 286 -10.88 -4.85 -31.25
N GLY A 287 -10.02 -5.85 -31.32
CA GLY A 287 -9.30 -6.30 -32.51
C GLY A 287 -9.47 -7.79 -32.78
N VAL A 288 -9.27 -8.21 -34.03
CA VAL A 288 -9.48 -9.60 -34.50
C VAL A 288 -8.30 -10.07 -35.33
N ILE A 289 -7.69 -11.18 -34.94
CA ILE A 289 -6.72 -11.94 -35.74
C ILE A 289 -7.43 -13.21 -36.24
N PRO A 290 -7.88 -13.25 -37.52
CA PRO A 290 -8.78 -14.29 -38.01
C PRO A 290 -8.22 -15.70 -37.90
N GLY A 291 -8.99 -16.63 -37.34
CA GLY A 291 -8.62 -18.04 -37.29
C GLY A 291 -8.62 -18.72 -38.67
N LYS A 292 -8.21 -19.99 -38.68
CA LYS A 292 -8.06 -20.81 -39.90
C LYS A 292 -8.61 -22.22 -39.68
N GLY A 293 -9.19 -22.79 -40.74
CA GLY A 293 -9.62 -24.19 -40.76
C GLY A 293 -10.78 -24.49 -39.81
N ALA A 294 -10.84 -25.70 -39.26
CA ALA A 294 -11.96 -26.15 -38.42
C ALA A 294 -12.09 -25.36 -37.11
N LEU A 295 -10.98 -24.83 -36.59
CA LEU A 295 -10.95 -24.06 -35.34
C LEU A 295 -11.33 -22.58 -35.51
N ALA A 296 -11.53 -22.08 -36.73
CA ALA A 296 -11.69 -20.64 -37.00
C ALA A 296 -12.87 -19.98 -36.26
N LYS A 297 -13.91 -20.75 -35.89
CA LYS A 297 -15.08 -20.26 -35.15
C LYS A 297 -14.86 -20.18 -33.64
N GLU A 298 -13.90 -20.93 -33.10
CA GLU A 298 -13.55 -20.85 -31.68
C GLU A 298 -12.66 -19.64 -31.43
N ILE A 299 -12.77 -19.05 -30.24
CA ILE A 299 -12.14 -17.77 -29.91
C ILE A 299 -11.17 -17.92 -28.73
N VAL A 300 -10.00 -17.31 -28.83
CA VAL A 300 -9.14 -17.00 -27.67
C VAL A 300 -9.18 -15.49 -27.46
N VAL A 301 -9.60 -15.05 -26.27
CA VAL A 301 -9.56 -13.63 -25.92
C VAL A 301 -8.20 -13.32 -25.28
N LEU A 302 -7.57 -12.23 -25.71
CA LEU A 302 -6.35 -11.67 -25.11
C LEU A 302 -6.64 -10.24 -24.70
N GLY A 303 -6.58 -9.89 -23.42
CA GLY A 303 -6.99 -8.57 -22.97
C GLY A 303 -6.24 -7.99 -21.78
N ALA A 304 -6.46 -6.69 -21.57
CA ALA A 304 -5.97 -5.87 -20.48
C ALA A 304 -6.88 -4.64 -20.35
N HIS A 305 -7.07 -4.06 -19.17
CA HIS A 305 -7.74 -2.76 -19.06
C HIS A 305 -6.81 -1.61 -19.46
N TYR A 306 -7.37 -0.43 -19.75
CA TYR A 306 -6.60 0.77 -20.10
C TYR A 306 -7.05 2.03 -19.35
N ASP A 307 -8.19 2.01 -18.65
CA ASP A 307 -8.58 3.11 -17.77
C ASP A 307 -7.78 3.09 -16.48
N HIS A 308 -7.53 4.26 -15.92
CA HIS A 308 -6.96 4.41 -14.58
C HIS A 308 -7.66 5.54 -13.82
N LEU A 309 -7.13 5.95 -12.66
CA LEU A 309 -7.82 6.79 -11.68
C LEU A 309 -7.91 8.29 -12.04
N GLY A 310 -7.39 8.72 -13.18
CA GLY A 310 -7.42 10.13 -13.57
C GLY A 310 -6.62 11.01 -12.62
N MET A 311 -7.29 11.87 -11.85
CA MET A 311 -6.66 12.75 -10.84
C MET A 311 -6.61 12.12 -9.43
N GLY A 312 -6.97 10.84 -9.30
CA GLY A 312 -7.00 10.13 -8.02
C GLY A 312 -8.34 10.19 -7.30
N GLY A 313 -8.28 10.33 -5.97
CA GLY A 313 -9.47 10.34 -5.11
C GLY A 313 -9.90 8.94 -4.67
N ALA A 314 -11.18 8.61 -4.83
CA ALA A 314 -11.72 7.32 -4.37
C ALA A 314 -11.17 6.18 -5.22
N GLY A 315 -10.43 5.26 -4.60
CA GLY A 315 -9.69 4.18 -5.29
C GLY A 315 -8.18 4.38 -5.26
N SER A 316 -7.71 5.62 -5.03
CA SER A 316 -6.29 5.94 -4.85
C SER A 316 -5.78 5.52 -3.47
N PHE A 317 -4.54 5.05 -3.41
CA PHE A 317 -3.78 4.86 -2.16
C PHE A 317 -3.10 6.15 -1.67
N ARG A 318 -3.36 7.28 -2.35
CA ARG A 318 -3.10 8.65 -1.91
C ARG A 318 -4.38 9.48 -2.08
N PRO A 319 -5.47 9.16 -1.36
CA PRO A 319 -6.79 9.76 -1.60
C PRO A 319 -6.86 11.28 -1.36
N ASP A 320 -5.88 11.82 -0.63
CA ASP A 320 -5.75 13.26 -0.34
C ASP A 320 -4.84 14.01 -1.33
N VAL A 321 -4.24 13.31 -2.29
CA VAL A 321 -3.39 13.90 -3.34
C VAL A 321 -4.19 14.02 -4.63
N GLU A 322 -4.34 15.25 -5.12
CA GLU A 322 -4.90 15.53 -6.44
C GLU A 322 -3.75 15.66 -7.44
N ALA A 323 -3.42 14.56 -8.12
CA ALA A 323 -2.37 14.48 -9.12
C ALA A 323 -2.73 13.45 -10.19
N VAL A 324 -2.11 13.54 -11.36
CA VAL A 324 -2.35 12.56 -12.42
C VAL A 324 -1.87 11.19 -11.97
N HIS A 325 -2.76 10.21 -12.00
CA HIS A 325 -2.44 8.80 -11.76
C HIS A 325 -2.14 8.18 -13.11
N ASN A 326 -0.85 8.06 -13.44
CA ASN A 326 -0.42 7.65 -14.76
C ASN A 326 -0.63 6.16 -15.04
N GLY A 327 -0.71 5.30 -14.02
CA GLY A 327 -1.06 3.88 -14.17
C GLY A 327 -0.15 3.13 -15.14
N ALA A 328 1.15 3.39 -15.03
CA ALA A 328 2.16 2.84 -15.94
C ALA A 328 2.29 1.32 -15.82
N ASP A 329 2.38 0.80 -14.60
CA ASP A 329 2.36 -0.64 -14.37
C ASP A 329 0.92 -1.14 -14.34
N ASP A 330 0.05 -0.51 -13.55
CA ASP A 330 -1.39 -0.80 -13.40
C ASP A 330 -1.98 -1.35 -14.72
N ASN A 331 -2.17 -0.49 -15.73
CA ASN A 331 -2.77 -0.91 -17.00
C ASN A 331 -1.94 -0.63 -18.25
N ALA A 332 -1.09 0.40 -18.29
CA ALA A 332 -0.36 0.68 -19.52
C ALA A 332 0.57 -0.49 -19.90
N SER A 333 1.18 -1.15 -18.91
CA SER A 333 2.00 -2.35 -19.10
C SER A 333 1.21 -3.52 -19.68
N GLY A 334 -0.03 -3.74 -19.23
CA GLY A 334 -0.92 -4.80 -19.71
C GLY A 334 -1.28 -4.60 -21.18
N VAL A 335 -1.68 -3.37 -21.54
CA VAL A 335 -1.97 -3.00 -22.94
C VAL A 335 -0.74 -3.15 -23.82
N ALA A 336 0.44 -2.76 -23.32
CA ALA A 336 1.71 -2.98 -24.01
C ALA A 336 1.96 -4.47 -24.28
N GLY A 337 1.73 -5.32 -23.27
CA GLY A 337 1.81 -6.77 -23.42
C GLY A 337 0.86 -7.33 -24.50
N VAL A 338 -0.40 -6.89 -24.53
CA VAL A 338 -1.38 -7.28 -25.56
C VAL A 338 -0.93 -6.87 -26.97
N LEU A 339 -0.58 -5.59 -27.16
CA LEU A 339 -0.23 -5.05 -28.48
C LEU A 339 1.08 -5.65 -29.01
N CYS A 340 2.13 -5.66 -28.18
CA CYS A 340 3.45 -6.12 -28.60
C CYS A 340 3.48 -7.64 -28.83
N ALA A 341 2.77 -8.44 -28.02
CA ALA A 341 2.63 -9.88 -28.27
C ALA A 341 1.85 -10.17 -29.57
N SER A 342 0.85 -9.33 -29.88
CA SER A 342 0.03 -9.48 -31.08
C SER A 342 0.83 -9.37 -32.39
N ARG A 343 1.99 -8.71 -32.41
CA ARG A 343 2.88 -8.68 -33.59
C ARG A 343 3.31 -10.09 -34.01
N ALA A 344 3.70 -10.92 -33.06
CA ALA A 344 4.10 -12.31 -33.31
C ALA A 344 2.89 -13.15 -33.75
N LEU A 345 1.73 -12.93 -33.13
CA LEU A 345 0.48 -13.63 -33.44
C LEU A 345 -0.03 -13.31 -34.86
N VAL A 346 0.02 -12.05 -35.28
CA VAL A 346 -0.34 -11.63 -36.65
C VAL A 346 0.64 -12.23 -37.65
N SER A 347 1.94 -12.17 -37.37
CA SER A 347 2.96 -12.75 -38.24
C SER A 347 2.76 -14.27 -38.42
N ALA A 348 2.50 -15.00 -37.33
CA ALA A 348 2.19 -16.42 -37.37
C ALA A 348 0.87 -16.72 -38.11
N SER A 349 -0.12 -15.85 -38.01
CA SER A 349 -1.39 -15.98 -38.75
C SER A 349 -1.24 -15.69 -40.25
N ALA A 350 -0.35 -14.78 -40.63
CA ALA A 350 -0.16 -14.38 -42.02
C ALA A 350 0.73 -15.34 -42.81
N ASP A 351 1.46 -16.24 -42.14
CA ASP A 351 2.31 -17.24 -42.79
C ASP A 351 1.47 -18.25 -43.58
N LYS A 352 1.46 -18.10 -44.91
CA LYS A 352 0.74 -18.99 -45.84
C LYS A 352 1.27 -20.42 -45.82
N LYS A 353 2.51 -20.65 -45.36
CA LYS A 353 3.09 -22.00 -45.24
C LYS A 353 2.54 -22.74 -44.02
N ASN A 354 2.06 -22.02 -43.01
CA ASN A 354 1.43 -22.62 -41.86
C ASN A 354 0.02 -23.08 -42.22
N THR A 355 -0.19 -24.38 -42.38
CA THR A 355 -1.47 -24.99 -42.74
C THR A 355 -2.29 -25.45 -41.54
N ALA A 356 -1.79 -25.28 -40.31
CA ALA A 356 -2.49 -25.72 -39.11
C ALA A 356 -3.82 -24.96 -38.91
N ASP A 357 -4.82 -25.68 -38.42
CA ASP A 357 -6.06 -25.08 -37.93
C ASP A 357 -5.75 -24.22 -36.71
N ARG A 358 -6.41 -23.06 -36.61
CA ARG A 358 -6.14 -22.07 -35.56
C ARG A 358 -7.41 -21.33 -35.16
N ARG A 359 -7.61 -21.11 -33.87
CA ARG A 359 -8.69 -20.29 -33.32
C ARG A 359 -8.55 -18.83 -33.74
N THR A 360 -9.68 -18.13 -33.83
CA THR A 360 -9.68 -16.67 -33.93
C THR A 360 -9.16 -16.10 -32.62
N ILE A 361 -8.24 -15.14 -32.68
CA ILE A 361 -7.78 -14.41 -31.48
C ILE A 361 -8.48 -13.06 -31.49
N VAL A 362 -9.15 -12.73 -30.38
CA VAL A 362 -9.80 -11.42 -30.18
C VAL A 362 -9.02 -10.67 -29.13
N THR A 363 -8.42 -9.54 -29.52
CA THR A 363 -7.70 -8.66 -28.60
C THR A 363 -8.66 -7.63 -28.04
N VAL A 364 -8.69 -7.40 -26.72
CA VAL A 364 -9.57 -6.40 -26.11
C VAL A 364 -8.80 -5.53 -25.12
N ALA A 365 -8.83 -4.22 -25.31
CA ALA A 365 -8.47 -3.26 -24.26
C ALA A 365 -9.75 -2.83 -23.55
N PHE A 366 -9.91 -3.18 -22.28
CA PHE A 366 -11.12 -2.90 -21.48
C PHE A 366 -11.07 -1.51 -20.85
N SER A 367 -12.23 -0.88 -20.66
CA SER A 367 -12.36 0.35 -19.86
C SER A 367 -13.26 0.11 -18.64
N ALA A 368 -13.27 1.03 -17.68
CA ALA A 368 -14.04 0.96 -16.44
C ALA A 368 -13.70 -0.23 -15.52
N GLU A 369 -12.47 -0.74 -15.57
CA GLU A 369 -12.00 -1.78 -14.65
C GLU A 369 -11.94 -1.23 -13.21
N GLU A 370 -11.41 -0.01 -13.05
CA GLU A 370 -11.08 0.64 -11.77
C GLU A 370 -12.29 0.89 -10.86
N ILE A 371 -13.48 0.92 -11.47
CA ILE A 371 -14.75 1.11 -10.78
C ILE A 371 -15.54 -0.19 -10.59
N GLY A 372 -14.94 -1.34 -10.96
CA GLY A 372 -15.50 -2.69 -10.74
C GLY A 372 -15.73 -3.51 -12.00
N LEU A 373 -14.73 -3.67 -12.87
CA LEU A 373 -14.74 -4.58 -14.04
C LEU A 373 -15.79 -4.23 -15.12
N GLY A 374 -16.18 -2.96 -15.25
CA GLY A 374 -17.30 -2.53 -16.10
C GLY A 374 -17.17 -2.95 -17.57
N GLY A 375 -15.98 -2.82 -18.16
CA GLY A 375 -15.74 -3.13 -19.57
C GLY A 375 -15.77 -4.62 -19.89
N SER A 376 -15.10 -5.46 -19.09
CA SER A 376 -15.13 -6.91 -19.29
C SER A 376 -16.50 -7.51 -18.98
N ALA A 377 -17.19 -7.00 -17.95
CA ALA A 377 -18.57 -7.35 -17.63
C ALA A 377 -19.51 -7.03 -18.80
N TRP A 378 -19.35 -5.85 -19.42
CA TRP A 378 -20.13 -5.46 -20.59
C TRP A 378 -19.83 -6.35 -21.81
N TYR A 379 -18.55 -6.66 -22.06
CA TYR A 379 -18.15 -7.50 -23.19
C TYR A 379 -18.74 -8.92 -23.09
N VAL A 380 -18.71 -9.54 -21.91
CA VAL A 380 -19.27 -10.88 -21.68
C VAL A 380 -20.77 -10.92 -21.96
N GLN A 381 -21.50 -9.85 -21.62
CA GLN A 381 -22.93 -9.73 -21.90
C GLN A 381 -23.24 -9.40 -23.37
N ASN A 382 -22.34 -8.66 -24.02
CA ASN A 382 -22.55 -8.11 -25.36
C ASN A 382 -21.37 -8.44 -26.30
N PRO A 383 -21.03 -9.72 -26.51
CA PRO A 383 -19.86 -10.09 -27.32
C PRO A 383 -20.02 -9.59 -28.77
N VAL A 384 -18.97 -8.98 -29.31
CA VAL A 384 -18.96 -8.40 -30.67
C VAL A 384 -18.35 -9.32 -31.72
N VAL A 385 -17.73 -10.43 -31.29
CA VAL A 385 -17.18 -11.48 -32.15
C VAL A 385 -17.64 -12.83 -31.60
N GLY A 386 -18.47 -13.54 -32.37
CA GLY A 386 -19.06 -14.81 -31.92
C GLY A 386 -20.02 -14.66 -30.74
N ALA A 387 -20.46 -15.79 -30.19
CA ALA A 387 -21.13 -15.85 -28.91
C ALA A 387 -20.12 -16.07 -27.77
N ILE A 388 -20.48 -15.72 -26.53
CA ILE A 388 -19.61 -15.95 -25.38
C ILE A 388 -19.22 -17.44 -25.23
N GLY A 389 -20.12 -18.36 -25.59
CA GLY A 389 -19.83 -19.81 -25.59
C GLY A 389 -18.80 -20.27 -26.63
N ASP A 390 -18.50 -19.45 -27.65
CA ASP A 390 -17.47 -19.77 -28.64
C ASP A 390 -16.05 -19.53 -28.09
N VAL A 391 -15.93 -18.73 -27.03
CA VAL A 391 -14.66 -18.44 -26.33
C VAL A 391 -14.13 -19.72 -25.68
N ALA A 392 -12.97 -20.17 -26.12
CA ALA A 392 -12.26 -21.34 -25.64
C ALA A 392 -11.39 -21.03 -24.41
N ALA A 393 -10.85 -19.81 -24.35
CA ALA A 393 -9.98 -19.35 -23.28
C ALA A 393 -9.90 -17.82 -23.27
N MET A 394 -9.62 -17.23 -22.12
CA MET A 394 -9.27 -15.83 -21.99
C MET A 394 -7.92 -15.68 -21.26
N LEU A 395 -7.02 -14.90 -21.84
CA LEU A 395 -5.75 -14.51 -21.24
C LEU A 395 -5.82 -13.03 -20.87
N ASN A 396 -5.47 -12.70 -19.64
CA ASN A 396 -5.50 -11.33 -19.11
C ASN A 396 -4.12 -10.85 -18.70
N LEU A 397 -3.79 -9.61 -19.01
CA LEU A 397 -2.58 -8.94 -18.52
C LEU A 397 -2.95 -7.71 -17.71
N ASP A 398 -2.36 -7.61 -16.53
CA ASP A 398 -2.53 -6.51 -15.58
C ASP A 398 -1.25 -6.45 -14.75
N MET A 399 -0.71 -5.25 -14.50
CA MET A 399 0.54 -5.04 -13.74
C MET A 399 1.67 -6.02 -14.15
N VAL A 400 2.11 -5.92 -15.40
CA VAL A 400 3.12 -6.82 -16.01
C VAL A 400 4.47 -6.14 -16.28
N GLY A 401 4.64 -4.89 -15.85
CA GLY A 401 5.83 -4.08 -16.05
C GLY A 401 6.81 -4.11 -14.88
N HIS A 402 6.43 -4.57 -13.70
CA HIS A 402 7.30 -4.70 -12.53
C HIS A 402 7.85 -6.12 -12.31
N LEU A 403 8.32 -6.77 -13.39
CA LEU A 403 8.95 -8.08 -13.27
C LEU A 403 10.18 -8.02 -12.35
N ARG A 404 10.10 -8.68 -11.20
CA ARG A 404 11.19 -8.79 -10.19
C ARG A 404 11.63 -10.24 -10.08
N GLU A 405 12.94 -10.47 -9.91
CA GLU A 405 13.52 -11.82 -9.79
C GLU A 405 13.20 -12.75 -10.98
N ASN A 406 12.87 -12.18 -12.14
CA ASN A 406 12.29 -12.89 -13.30
C ASN A 406 11.04 -13.72 -12.95
N LYS A 407 10.33 -13.40 -11.87
CA LYS A 407 9.17 -14.15 -11.41
C LYS A 407 7.90 -13.61 -12.04
N LEU A 408 7.21 -14.47 -12.78
CA LEU A 408 5.89 -14.16 -13.35
C LEU A 408 4.84 -15.08 -12.73
N THR A 409 3.76 -14.49 -12.24
CA THR A 409 2.61 -15.25 -11.72
C THR A 409 1.58 -15.42 -12.83
N VAL A 410 1.06 -16.64 -12.98
CA VAL A 410 -0.02 -16.97 -13.90
C VAL A 410 -1.20 -17.50 -13.10
N LEU A 411 -2.12 -16.60 -12.77
CA LEU A 411 -3.31 -16.90 -11.96
C LEU A 411 -4.40 -17.55 -12.81
N GLY A 412 -5.21 -18.40 -12.19
CA GLY A 412 -6.41 -18.98 -12.81
C GLY A 412 -6.19 -20.28 -13.58
N THR A 413 -4.98 -20.83 -13.56
CA THR A 413 -4.66 -22.04 -14.33
C THR A 413 -5.39 -23.30 -13.85
N ASP A 414 -5.98 -23.28 -12.65
CA ASP A 414 -6.81 -24.41 -12.18
C ASP A 414 -8.19 -24.44 -12.86
N SER A 415 -8.56 -23.37 -13.60
CA SER A 415 -9.81 -23.27 -14.37
C SER A 415 -9.91 -24.24 -15.56
N ALA A 416 -8.81 -24.89 -15.94
CA ALA A 416 -8.77 -26.00 -16.89
C ALA A 416 -7.47 -26.79 -16.77
N ALA A 417 -7.56 -28.13 -16.75
CA ALA A 417 -6.39 -29.01 -16.61
C ALA A 417 -5.31 -28.82 -17.70
N GLY A 418 -5.70 -28.35 -18.90
CA GLY A 418 -4.79 -28.10 -20.01
C GLY A 418 -3.86 -26.89 -19.82
N TRP A 419 -4.12 -26.00 -18.86
CA TRP A 419 -3.28 -24.82 -18.65
C TRP A 419 -1.86 -25.16 -18.22
N ALA A 420 -1.68 -26.17 -17.37
CA ALA A 420 -0.35 -26.54 -16.86
C ALA A 420 0.64 -26.89 -18.00
N GLU A 421 0.17 -27.64 -19.00
CA GLU A 421 0.97 -28.00 -20.17
C GLU A 421 1.25 -26.79 -21.07
N LEU A 422 0.25 -25.94 -21.29
CA LEU A 422 0.39 -24.73 -22.11
C LEU A 422 1.36 -23.72 -21.47
N VAL A 423 1.27 -23.49 -20.17
CA VAL A 423 2.17 -22.60 -19.43
C VAL A 423 3.60 -23.12 -19.46
N LYS A 424 3.79 -24.42 -19.23
CA LYS A 424 5.12 -25.05 -19.32
C LYS A 424 5.71 -24.95 -20.73
N ALA A 425 4.90 -25.18 -21.76
CA ALA A 425 5.34 -25.06 -23.15
C ALA A 425 5.70 -23.60 -23.52
N ALA A 426 4.91 -22.63 -23.05
CA ALA A 426 5.19 -21.21 -23.26
C ALA A 426 6.47 -20.76 -22.54
N GLN A 427 6.71 -21.23 -21.32
CA GLN A 427 7.94 -20.93 -20.55
C GLN A 427 9.21 -21.40 -21.28
N MET A 428 9.13 -22.45 -22.10
CA MET A 428 10.30 -22.88 -22.90
C MET A 428 10.77 -21.82 -23.90
N ALA A 429 9.89 -20.91 -24.32
CA ALA A 429 10.26 -19.78 -25.17
C ALA A 429 10.99 -18.67 -24.38
N VAL A 430 10.88 -18.68 -23.05
CA VAL A 430 11.45 -17.68 -22.15
C VAL A 430 11.99 -18.37 -20.88
N PRO A 431 13.04 -19.21 -21.00
CA PRO A 431 13.48 -20.08 -19.91
C PRO A 431 14.06 -19.33 -18.70
N THR A 432 14.30 -18.04 -18.85
CA THR A 432 14.72 -17.12 -17.78
C THR A 432 13.60 -16.80 -16.80
N LEU A 433 12.32 -16.93 -17.21
CA LEU A 433 11.19 -16.68 -16.33
C LEU A 433 10.99 -17.82 -15.33
N VAL A 434 10.83 -17.45 -14.06
CA VAL A 434 10.38 -18.33 -12.98
C VAL A 434 8.86 -18.20 -12.89
N ILE A 435 8.14 -19.24 -13.33
CA ILE A 435 6.67 -19.21 -13.37
C ILE A 435 6.07 -19.75 -12.08
N ASN A 436 5.19 -18.96 -11.46
CA ASN A 436 4.28 -19.40 -10.42
C ASN A 436 2.87 -19.49 -10.98
N ALA A 437 2.39 -20.69 -11.29
CA ALA A 437 1.08 -20.92 -11.89
C ALA A 437 0.13 -21.62 -10.91
N GLY A 438 -1.10 -21.15 -10.81
CA GLY A 438 -2.14 -21.75 -9.97
C GLY A 438 -3.35 -20.82 -9.80
N GLY A 439 -4.33 -21.25 -9.00
CA GLY A 439 -5.48 -20.43 -8.63
C GLY A 439 -6.74 -20.78 -9.43
N ASP A 440 -7.88 -20.59 -8.78
CA ASP A 440 -9.19 -21.08 -9.24
C ASP A 440 -9.76 -20.33 -10.44
N GLY A 441 -9.24 -19.14 -10.76
CA GLY A 441 -9.68 -18.30 -11.87
C GLY A 441 -10.47 -17.07 -11.43
N TYR A 442 -10.78 -16.95 -10.13
CA TYR A 442 -11.33 -15.73 -9.58
C TYR A 442 -10.23 -14.82 -9.07
N GLY A 443 -10.23 -13.57 -9.52
CA GLY A 443 -9.22 -12.57 -9.13
C GLY A 443 -9.68 -11.12 -9.26
N PRO A 444 -8.81 -10.17 -8.90
CA PRO A 444 -9.14 -8.76 -8.84
C PRO A 444 -9.09 -8.02 -10.20
N SER A 445 -9.25 -8.69 -11.35
CA SER A 445 -9.07 -8.10 -12.69
C SER A 445 -10.04 -8.71 -13.73
N ASP A 446 -10.00 -8.27 -14.98
CA ASP A 446 -11.01 -8.53 -16.04
C ASP A 446 -11.29 -10.00 -16.34
N HIS A 447 -10.32 -10.89 -16.12
CA HIS A 447 -10.50 -12.33 -16.27
C HIS A 447 -11.66 -12.88 -15.42
N SER A 448 -11.98 -12.25 -14.29
CA SER A 448 -13.08 -12.67 -13.42
C SER A 448 -14.45 -12.64 -14.09
N SER A 449 -14.70 -11.69 -14.99
CA SER A 449 -15.93 -11.62 -15.76
C SER A 449 -16.10 -12.85 -16.67
N PHE A 450 -15.00 -13.33 -17.26
CA PHE A 450 -14.97 -14.53 -18.11
C PHE A 450 -15.05 -15.82 -17.29
N TYR A 451 -14.37 -15.87 -16.15
CA TYR A 451 -14.46 -17.01 -15.23
C TYR A 451 -15.90 -17.21 -14.73
N GLY A 452 -16.60 -16.13 -14.35
CA GLY A 452 -18.03 -16.17 -13.98
C GLY A 452 -18.95 -16.66 -15.10
N ALA A 453 -18.53 -16.50 -16.36
CA ALA A 453 -19.21 -17.04 -17.54
C ALA A 453 -18.85 -18.52 -17.84
N GLY A 454 -17.98 -19.16 -17.05
CA GLY A 454 -17.55 -20.55 -17.24
C GLY A 454 -16.50 -20.72 -18.33
N ILE A 455 -15.66 -19.70 -18.55
CA ILE A 455 -14.56 -19.74 -19.52
C ILE A 455 -13.24 -20.03 -18.79
N PRO A 456 -12.36 -20.90 -19.32
CA PRO A 456 -11.00 -21.06 -18.80
C PRO A 456 -10.20 -19.77 -18.91
N VAL A 457 -9.54 -19.39 -17.81
CA VAL A 457 -8.80 -18.12 -17.72
C VAL A 457 -7.35 -18.33 -17.31
N ALA A 458 -6.46 -17.46 -17.81
CA ALA A 458 -5.11 -17.32 -17.30
C ALA A 458 -4.76 -15.83 -17.20
N HIS A 459 -4.33 -15.38 -16.04
CA HIS A 459 -4.02 -13.99 -15.78
C HIS A 459 -2.54 -13.83 -15.42
N LEU A 460 -1.80 -13.09 -16.25
CA LEU A 460 -0.39 -12.82 -16.07
C LEU A 460 -0.22 -11.55 -15.22
N PHE A 461 0.60 -11.65 -14.17
CA PHE A 461 0.78 -10.63 -13.15
C PHE A 461 2.19 -10.69 -12.56
N THR A 462 2.83 -9.53 -12.38
CA THR A 462 4.19 -9.45 -11.80
C THR A 462 4.24 -9.19 -10.31
N GLY A 463 3.07 -8.99 -9.67
CA GLY A 463 2.96 -8.78 -8.23
C GLY A 463 2.59 -7.35 -7.88
N ALA A 464 1.98 -7.17 -6.71
CA ALA A 464 1.62 -5.84 -6.23
C ALA A 464 2.88 -5.05 -5.80
N HIS A 465 2.75 -3.74 -5.77
CA HIS A 465 3.79 -2.83 -5.32
C HIS A 465 3.16 -1.58 -4.70
N GLU A 466 3.96 -0.80 -3.96
CA GLU A 466 3.45 0.29 -3.13
C GLU A 466 2.93 1.49 -3.93
N GLN A 467 3.32 1.60 -5.20
CA GLN A 467 2.88 2.65 -6.12
C GLN A 467 1.57 2.31 -6.83
N TYR A 468 1.06 1.08 -6.68
CA TYR A 468 -0.24 0.67 -7.21
C TYR A 468 -1.33 1.67 -6.78
N HIS A 469 -2.12 2.15 -7.73
CA HIS A 469 -3.18 3.16 -7.48
C HIS A 469 -2.66 4.47 -6.84
N THR A 470 -1.43 4.87 -7.13
CA THR A 470 -0.86 6.16 -6.69
C THR A 470 -0.40 7.00 -7.88
N PRO A 471 -0.21 8.34 -7.72
CA PRO A 471 0.42 9.16 -8.74
C PRO A 471 1.82 8.69 -9.12
N GLU A 472 2.49 7.96 -8.23
CA GLU A 472 3.84 7.45 -8.44
C GLU A 472 3.93 6.21 -9.34
N ASP A 473 2.81 5.61 -9.78
CA ASP A 473 2.82 4.54 -10.79
C ASP A 473 3.14 5.11 -12.18
N ASP A 474 4.43 5.29 -12.44
CA ASP A 474 4.96 5.96 -13.62
C ASP A 474 6.04 5.12 -14.34
N VAL A 475 6.28 5.43 -15.62
CA VAL A 475 7.10 4.65 -16.55
C VAL A 475 8.54 4.48 -16.10
N ALA A 476 9.04 5.36 -15.24
CA ALA A 476 10.38 5.29 -14.66
C ALA A 476 10.59 4.06 -13.76
N LEU A 477 9.50 3.45 -13.26
CA LEU A 477 9.55 2.27 -12.40
C LEU A 477 9.51 0.94 -13.19
N LEU A 478 9.18 1.02 -14.49
CA LEU A 478 8.97 -0.17 -15.32
C LEU A 478 10.28 -0.87 -15.68
N ASN A 479 10.27 -2.19 -15.54
CA ASN A 479 11.30 -3.06 -16.06
C ASN A 479 10.99 -3.42 -17.53
N ASN A 480 11.44 -2.60 -18.48
CA ASN A 480 11.15 -2.81 -19.90
C ASN A 480 11.68 -4.15 -20.44
N ALA A 481 12.88 -4.56 -20.04
CA ALA A 481 13.45 -5.85 -20.42
C ALA A 481 12.64 -7.02 -19.85
N GLY A 482 12.11 -6.88 -18.63
CA GLY A 482 11.15 -7.80 -18.04
C GLY A 482 9.83 -7.83 -18.79
N GLY A 483 9.29 -6.66 -19.16
CA GLY A 483 8.11 -6.53 -20.01
C GLY A 483 8.26 -7.26 -21.35
N ALA A 484 9.44 -7.19 -21.97
CA ALA A 484 9.76 -7.94 -23.19
C ALA A 484 9.71 -9.46 -22.99
N GLN A 485 10.18 -9.97 -21.85
CA GLN A 485 10.05 -11.39 -21.48
C GLN A 485 8.57 -11.79 -21.30
N VAL A 486 7.77 -10.95 -20.65
CA VAL A 486 6.32 -11.19 -20.50
C VAL A 486 5.60 -11.15 -21.84
N ILE A 487 5.97 -10.26 -22.76
CA ILE A 487 5.45 -10.22 -24.13
C ILE A 487 5.71 -11.55 -24.85
N ALA A 488 6.93 -12.08 -24.76
CA ALA A 488 7.28 -13.35 -25.39
C ALA A 488 6.50 -14.53 -24.78
N MET A 489 6.35 -14.56 -23.46
CA MET A 489 5.53 -15.56 -22.74
C MET A 489 4.06 -15.47 -23.17
N THR A 490 3.51 -14.25 -23.28
CA THR A 490 2.13 -13.98 -23.69
C THR A 490 1.86 -14.46 -25.10
N ALA A 491 2.75 -14.16 -26.05
CA ALA A 491 2.64 -14.60 -27.42
C ALA A 491 2.66 -16.13 -27.52
N ALA A 492 3.60 -16.79 -26.83
CA ALA A 492 3.72 -18.25 -26.82
C ALA A 492 2.49 -18.92 -26.20
N LEU A 493 2.00 -18.41 -25.06
CA LEU A 493 0.84 -18.96 -24.36
C LEU A 493 -0.45 -18.79 -25.17
N THR A 494 -0.66 -17.61 -25.76
CA THR A 494 -1.82 -17.33 -26.63
C THR A 494 -1.79 -18.20 -27.88
N GLN A 495 -0.62 -18.36 -28.51
CA GLN A 495 -0.45 -19.23 -29.67
C GLN A 495 -0.74 -20.70 -29.32
N GLY A 496 -0.28 -21.16 -28.15
CA GLY A 496 -0.58 -22.49 -27.62
C GLY A 496 -2.08 -22.71 -27.44
N ALA A 497 -2.78 -21.77 -26.81
CA ALA A 497 -4.24 -21.84 -26.66
C ALA A 497 -4.99 -21.78 -28.00
N ALA A 498 -4.45 -21.06 -28.99
CA ALA A 498 -5.06 -20.92 -30.30
C ALA A 498 -4.88 -22.16 -31.21
N LEU A 499 -3.83 -22.95 -31.01
CA LEU A 499 -3.52 -24.15 -31.81
C LEU A 499 -3.86 -25.46 -31.09
N GLY A 500 -3.83 -25.47 -29.77
CA GLY A 500 -4.00 -26.67 -28.95
C GLY A 500 -5.44 -27.21 -28.92
N PRO A 501 -5.69 -28.29 -28.16
CA PRO A 501 -7.05 -28.74 -27.89
C PRO A 501 -7.86 -27.65 -27.18
N ARG A 502 -9.19 -27.67 -27.34
CA ARG A 502 -10.06 -26.73 -26.64
C ARG A 502 -9.94 -26.97 -25.14
N LEU A 503 -9.63 -25.94 -24.37
CA LEU A 503 -9.61 -26.03 -22.92
C LEU A 503 -11.02 -26.28 -22.40
N VAL A 504 -11.16 -27.29 -21.54
CA VAL A 504 -12.42 -27.62 -20.90
C VAL A 504 -12.46 -26.94 -19.55
N TYR A 505 -13.43 -26.05 -19.36
CA TYR A 505 -13.64 -25.41 -18.08
C TYR A 505 -13.86 -26.44 -16.98
N ALA A 506 -13.09 -26.31 -15.91
CA ALA A 506 -13.29 -27.00 -14.67
C ALA A 506 -13.47 -25.93 -13.58
N ARG A 507 -14.57 -25.99 -12.82
CA ARG A 507 -14.66 -25.23 -11.57
C ARG A 507 -13.68 -25.87 -10.60
N ALA A 508 -12.51 -25.27 -10.46
CA ALA A 508 -11.47 -25.72 -9.55
C ALA A 508 -12.01 -25.81 -8.10
N THR A 509 -11.52 -26.80 -7.34
CA THR A 509 -11.59 -26.74 -5.88
C THR A 509 -10.89 -25.46 -5.44
N ALA A 510 -11.48 -24.70 -4.50
CA ALA A 510 -10.89 -23.45 -4.03
C ALA A 510 -9.42 -23.67 -3.61
N SER A 511 -8.48 -23.21 -4.43
CA SER A 511 -7.05 -23.26 -4.13
C SER A 511 -6.74 -22.30 -2.98
N ALA A 512 -5.70 -22.59 -2.21
CA ALA A 512 -5.15 -21.63 -1.24
C ALA A 512 -4.83 -20.31 -1.96
N PRO A 513 -5.01 -19.13 -1.33
CA PRO A 513 -4.74 -17.87 -2.00
C PRO A 513 -3.28 -17.77 -2.43
N THR A 514 -3.04 -17.60 -3.72
CA THR A 514 -1.75 -17.16 -4.25
C THR A 514 -1.39 -15.82 -3.63
N THR A 515 -0.16 -15.69 -3.14
CA THR A 515 0.41 -14.44 -2.61
C THR A 515 0.21 -13.31 -3.62
N GLY A 516 -0.65 -12.33 -3.29
CA GLY A 516 -1.06 -11.26 -4.19
C GLY A 516 -2.55 -10.89 -4.13
N ASP A 517 -3.41 -11.74 -3.55
CA ASP A 517 -4.82 -11.40 -3.30
C ASP A 517 -4.94 -10.46 -2.07
N SER A 518 -4.68 -9.16 -2.28
CA SER A 518 -4.56 -8.12 -1.24
C SER A 518 -5.89 -7.73 -0.57
N ARG A 519 -7.00 -8.41 -0.86
CA ARG A 519 -8.32 -8.10 -0.26
C ARG A 519 -8.73 -8.99 0.92
N GLY A 520 -7.88 -9.93 1.33
CA GLY A 520 -8.21 -10.96 2.30
C GLY A 520 -8.11 -10.56 3.78
N TYR A 521 -8.90 -9.57 4.20
CA TYR A 521 -9.19 -9.30 5.61
C TYR A 521 -10.68 -9.53 5.89
N GLY A 522 -10.97 -10.38 6.89
CA GLY A 522 -12.27 -11.02 7.14
C GLY A 522 -12.23 -12.53 6.83
N ALA A 523 -13.20 -13.28 7.35
CA ALA A 523 -13.24 -14.74 7.25
C ALA A 523 -13.61 -15.27 5.85
N TYR A 524 -13.29 -16.53 5.55
CA TYR A 524 -13.54 -17.12 4.24
C TYR A 524 -14.97 -17.68 4.14
N PHE A 525 -15.73 -17.17 3.16
CA PHE A 525 -17.06 -17.68 2.81
C PHE A 525 -17.08 -18.44 1.49
N GLY A 526 -16.34 -17.95 0.47
CA GLY A 526 -16.20 -18.60 -0.83
C GLY A 526 -17.39 -18.42 -1.79
N SER A 527 -18.11 -17.31 -1.67
CA SER A 527 -19.04 -16.83 -2.70
C SER A 527 -18.28 -16.26 -3.91
N VAL A 528 -18.84 -16.40 -5.12
CA VAL A 528 -18.39 -15.71 -6.33
C VAL A 528 -19.49 -14.72 -6.74
N PRO A 529 -19.35 -13.42 -6.41
CA PRO A 529 -20.36 -12.42 -6.76
C PRO A 529 -20.55 -12.28 -8.28
N ASP A 530 -21.78 -12.01 -8.68
CA ASP A 530 -22.13 -11.59 -10.03
C ASP A 530 -22.05 -10.07 -10.13
N TYR A 531 -20.88 -9.55 -10.52
CA TYR A 531 -20.63 -8.12 -10.66
C TYR A 531 -21.53 -7.46 -11.72
N THR A 532 -22.05 -8.22 -12.68
CA THR A 532 -23.00 -7.71 -13.68
C THR A 532 -24.38 -7.39 -13.11
N ALA A 533 -24.74 -8.05 -12.00
CA ALA A 533 -26.03 -7.88 -11.35
C ALA A 533 -25.99 -6.87 -10.20
N MET A 534 -24.82 -6.33 -9.86
CA MET A 534 -24.65 -5.37 -8.77
C MET A 534 -25.18 -3.97 -9.10
N GLU A 535 -25.43 -3.67 -10.38
CA GLU A 535 -26.13 -2.43 -10.80
C GLU A 535 -27.66 -2.52 -10.67
N ALA A 536 -28.21 -3.72 -10.43
CA ALA A 536 -29.66 -3.89 -10.29
C ALA A 536 -30.13 -3.51 -8.87
N ALA A 537 -30.97 -2.49 -8.76
CA ALA A 537 -31.58 -2.00 -7.52
C ALA A 537 -32.50 -3.00 -6.76
N THR A 538 -32.43 -4.30 -7.06
CA THR A 538 -33.34 -5.36 -6.56
C THR A 538 -32.99 -5.93 -5.17
N GLY A 539 -31.89 -5.49 -4.57
CA GLY A 539 -31.49 -5.81 -3.19
C GLY A 539 -30.92 -7.22 -2.99
N GLY A 540 -29.64 -7.27 -2.65
CA GLY A 540 -28.87 -8.47 -2.32
C GLY A 540 -27.66 -8.70 -3.23
N VAL A 541 -26.85 -9.72 -2.92
CA VAL A 541 -25.68 -10.12 -3.70
C VAL A 541 -26.00 -11.36 -4.51
N LYS A 542 -26.20 -11.21 -5.83
CA LYS A 542 -26.37 -12.35 -6.73
C LYS A 542 -25.04 -13.06 -6.91
N LEU A 543 -25.06 -14.39 -6.93
CA LEU A 543 -23.88 -15.23 -7.11
C LEU A 543 -23.76 -15.72 -8.56
N SER A 544 -22.63 -15.45 -9.19
CA SER A 544 -22.27 -15.98 -10.51
C SER A 544 -21.79 -17.44 -10.40
N ASP A 545 -21.18 -17.79 -9.27
CA ASP A 545 -21.10 -19.17 -8.76
C ASP A 545 -20.78 -19.20 -7.24
N VAL A 546 -20.49 -20.39 -6.70
CA VAL A 546 -19.84 -20.61 -5.40
C VAL A 546 -18.57 -21.42 -5.59
N ARG A 547 -17.52 -21.13 -4.81
CA ARG A 547 -16.25 -21.85 -4.90
C ARG A 547 -16.41 -23.27 -4.38
N ALA A 548 -15.86 -24.26 -5.09
CA ALA A 548 -15.96 -25.65 -4.67
C ALA A 548 -15.19 -25.92 -3.36
N GLY A 549 -15.78 -26.70 -2.45
CA GLY A 549 -15.27 -27.00 -1.11
C GLY A 549 -15.39 -25.87 -0.09
N SER A 550 -15.94 -24.71 -0.49
CA SER A 550 -16.07 -23.53 0.37
C SER A 550 -17.18 -23.67 1.41
N PRO A 551 -17.15 -22.84 2.47
CA PRO A 551 -18.28 -22.68 3.40
C PRO A 551 -19.62 -22.40 2.73
N ALA A 552 -19.64 -21.55 1.71
CA ALA A 552 -20.85 -21.22 0.97
C ALA A 552 -21.43 -22.44 0.26
N GLU A 553 -20.60 -23.21 -0.44
CA GLU A 553 -21.05 -24.44 -1.10
C GLU A 553 -21.52 -25.50 -0.08
N LYS A 554 -20.75 -25.70 1.00
CA LYS A 554 -21.11 -26.63 2.09
C LYS A 554 -22.42 -26.26 2.78
N ALA A 555 -22.72 -24.97 2.88
CA ALA A 555 -23.99 -24.45 3.37
C ALA A 555 -25.15 -24.63 2.38
N GLY A 556 -24.89 -25.06 1.15
CA GLY A 556 -25.88 -25.33 0.12
C GLY A 556 -26.20 -24.15 -0.79
N LEU A 557 -25.37 -23.09 -0.80
CA LEU A 557 -25.49 -22.00 -1.77
C LEU A 557 -25.14 -22.48 -3.19
N LYS A 558 -25.75 -21.85 -4.20
CA LYS A 558 -25.66 -22.22 -5.61
C LYS A 558 -25.51 -20.99 -6.50
N LYS A 559 -24.98 -21.19 -7.71
CA LYS A 559 -25.07 -20.21 -8.81
C LYS A 559 -26.52 -19.71 -8.96
N GLY A 560 -26.68 -18.39 -9.05
CA GLY A 560 -27.97 -17.73 -9.19
C GLY A 560 -28.66 -17.35 -7.88
N ASP A 561 -28.19 -17.84 -6.73
CA ASP A 561 -28.69 -17.37 -5.43
C ASP A 561 -28.44 -15.87 -5.25
N VAL A 562 -29.35 -15.19 -4.57
CA VAL A 562 -29.17 -13.79 -4.14
C VAL A 562 -29.09 -13.75 -2.62
N ILE A 563 -27.93 -13.44 -2.06
CA ILE A 563 -27.77 -13.29 -0.61
C ILE A 563 -28.45 -12.00 -0.16
N VAL A 564 -29.41 -12.11 0.76
CA VAL A 564 -30.22 -10.98 1.27
C VAL A 564 -30.05 -10.76 2.79
N GLY A 565 -29.35 -11.65 3.48
CA GLY A 565 -28.99 -11.46 4.89
C GLY A 565 -27.87 -12.40 5.33
N MET A 566 -27.03 -11.96 6.26
CA MET A 566 -25.94 -12.76 6.84
C MET A 566 -25.71 -12.37 8.29
N ALA A 567 -25.57 -13.35 9.19
CA ALA A 567 -25.30 -13.14 10.62
C ALA A 567 -26.24 -12.14 11.32
N GLY A 568 -27.52 -12.10 10.91
CA GLY A 568 -28.50 -11.17 11.45
C GLY A 568 -28.44 -9.74 10.87
N VAL A 569 -27.53 -9.47 9.94
CA VAL A 569 -27.42 -8.21 9.19
C VAL A 569 -28.10 -8.37 7.83
N GLY A 570 -28.90 -7.39 7.42
CA GLY A 570 -29.44 -7.32 6.06
C GLY A 570 -28.34 -7.13 5.01
N VAL A 571 -28.36 -7.91 3.94
CA VAL A 571 -27.39 -7.79 2.83
C VAL A 571 -28.11 -7.20 1.62
N ALA A 572 -27.85 -5.93 1.33
CA ALA A 572 -28.38 -5.26 0.14
C ALA A 572 -27.37 -5.23 -1.01
N ASN A 573 -26.06 -5.30 -0.71
CA ASN A 573 -24.98 -5.25 -1.69
C ASN A 573 -23.72 -6.00 -1.22
N LEU A 574 -22.68 -6.04 -2.06
CA LEU A 574 -21.43 -6.78 -1.80
C LEU A 574 -20.67 -6.29 -0.57
N TYR A 575 -20.91 -5.06 -0.14
CA TYR A 575 -20.16 -4.41 0.93
C TYR A 575 -20.87 -4.55 2.27
N ASP A 576 -22.18 -4.76 2.30
CA ASP A 576 -22.86 -5.37 3.46
C ASP A 576 -22.34 -6.79 3.69
N MET A 577 -22.19 -7.59 2.62
CA MET A 577 -21.65 -8.95 2.72
C MET A 577 -20.20 -8.94 3.22
N THR A 578 -19.36 -8.06 2.67
CA THR A 578 -17.95 -7.91 3.08
C THR A 578 -17.85 -7.41 4.52
N PHE A 579 -18.71 -6.47 4.92
CA PHE A 579 -18.83 -6.00 6.30
C PHE A 579 -19.11 -7.17 7.25
N VAL A 580 -20.15 -7.96 6.97
CA VAL A 580 -20.49 -9.13 7.82
C VAL A 580 -19.32 -10.10 7.92
N LEU A 581 -18.63 -10.39 6.82
CA LEU A 581 -17.49 -11.31 6.84
C LEU A 581 -16.27 -10.76 7.60
N ARG A 582 -16.11 -9.44 7.71
CA ARG A 582 -15.07 -8.80 8.53
C ARG A 582 -15.37 -8.83 10.02
N GLU A 583 -16.65 -8.81 10.38
CA GLU A 583 -17.10 -8.89 11.78
C GLU A 583 -17.03 -10.30 12.38
N HIS A 584 -16.71 -11.32 11.55
CA HIS A 584 -16.70 -12.71 11.99
C HIS A 584 -15.34 -13.37 11.82
N LYS A 585 -15.07 -14.35 12.68
CA LYS A 585 -13.82 -15.12 12.70
C LYS A 585 -13.98 -16.44 11.95
N PRO A 586 -12.88 -17.00 11.39
CA PRO A 586 -12.83 -18.39 10.97
C PRO A 586 -13.36 -19.35 12.06
N GLY A 587 -14.16 -20.33 11.66
CA GLY A 587 -14.80 -21.31 12.54
C GLY A 587 -16.18 -20.90 13.06
N GLU A 588 -16.55 -19.62 12.95
CA GLU A 588 -17.89 -19.17 13.36
C GLU A 588 -18.95 -19.64 12.36
N THR A 589 -20.08 -20.10 12.88
CA THR A 589 -21.23 -20.49 12.07
C THR A 589 -22.25 -19.36 12.06
N ILE A 590 -22.52 -18.83 10.86
CA ILE A 590 -23.47 -17.76 10.63
C ILE A 590 -24.69 -18.25 9.87
N ASP A 591 -25.85 -17.65 10.15
CA ASP A 591 -27.02 -17.81 9.29
C ASP A 591 -26.83 -16.97 8.03
N VAL A 592 -27.20 -17.52 6.88
CA VAL A 592 -27.20 -16.86 5.56
C VAL A 592 -28.58 -16.99 4.96
N ILE A 593 -29.22 -15.87 4.65
CA ILE A 593 -30.53 -15.82 4.02
C ILE A 593 -30.32 -15.57 2.52
N VAL A 594 -30.79 -16.49 1.68
CA VAL A 594 -30.72 -16.38 0.23
C VAL A 594 -32.09 -16.38 -0.40
N ARG A 595 -32.29 -15.60 -1.45
CA ARG A 595 -33.44 -15.68 -2.33
C ARG A 595 -33.09 -16.59 -3.51
N ARG A 596 -33.82 -17.69 -3.63
CA ARG A 596 -33.68 -18.69 -4.71
C ARG A 596 -35.05 -18.93 -5.32
N ASP A 597 -35.18 -18.73 -6.63
CA ASP A 597 -36.44 -18.92 -7.36
C ASP A 597 -37.65 -18.16 -6.76
N GLY A 598 -37.38 -17.00 -6.15
CA GLY A 598 -38.39 -16.15 -5.50
C GLY A 598 -38.72 -16.50 -4.05
N ALA A 599 -38.17 -17.58 -3.48
CA ALA A 599 -38.34 -17.94 -2.07
C ALA A 599 -37.10 -17.59 -1.23
N GLU A 600 -37.30 -17.17 0.03
CA GLU A 600 -36.20 -16.97 0.98
C GLU A 600 -35.88 -18.26 1.73
N LEU A 601 -34.60 -18.63 1.73
CA LEU A 601 -34.05 -19.81 2.38
C LEU A 601 -33.02 -19.38 3.41
N ARG A 602 -33.15 -19.88 4.64
CA ARG A 602 -32.12 -19.73 5.67
C ARG A 602 -31.18 -20.93 5.61
N LEU A 603 -29.91 -20.65 5.33
CA LEU A 603 -28.79 -21.59 5.30
C LEU A 603 -27.87 -21.30 6.48
N ARG A 604 -27.04 -22.28 6.87
CA ARG A 604 -26.02 -22.11 7.90
C ARG A 604 -24.66 -22.38 7.31
N ALA A 605 -23.76 -21.42 7.41
CA ALA A 605 -22.41 -21.51 6.89
C ALA A 605 -21.40 -21.35 8.02
N THR A 606 -20.58 -22.38 8.21
CA THR A 606 -19.40 -22.30 9.08
C THR A 606 -18.27 -21.66 8.29
N LEU A 607 -18.00 -20.39 8.57
CA LEU A 607 -16.92 -19.64 7.94
C LEU A 607 -15.61 -20.37 8.16
N ALA A 608 -14.77 -20.41 7.14
CA ALA A 608 -13.48 -21.06 7.23
C ALA A 608 -12.38 -20.00 7.35
N GLN A 609 -11.20 -20.47 7.72
CA GLN A 609 -10.00 -19.72 7.44
C GLN A 609 -9.73 -19.89 5.94
N ARG A 610 -9.16 -18.88 5.28
CA ARG A 610 -8.62 -19.11 3.93
C ARG A 610 -7.53 -20.17 4.09
N ASN A 611 -7.78 -21.40 3.64
CA ASN A 611 -6.88 -22.52 3.88
C ASN A 611 -5.52 -22.24 3.21
N GLY A 612 -4.49 -22.17 4.05
CA GLY A 612 -3.08 -22.35 3.75
C GLY A 612 -2.42 -23.15 4.87
N ASP A 613 -3.14 -24.13 5.43
CA ASP A 613 -2.68 -25.23 6.29
C ASP A 613 -3.89 -26.20 6.46
N SER A 614 -3.65 -27.39 7.02
CA SER A 614 -4.72 -28.23 7.60
C SER A 614 -4.17 -29.11 8.74
N ALA A 615 -4.34 -28.63 9.98
CA ALA A 615 -3.88 -29.34 11.17
C ALA A 615 -4.44 -30.78 11.27
N PRO A 616 -3.62 -31.79 11.58
CA PRO A 616 -4.08 -33.16 11.79
C PRO A 616 -4.67 -33.39 13.21
N ALA A 617 -5.49 -34.43 13.29
CA ALA A 617 -6.39 -34.83 14.37
C ALA A 617 -5.74 -35.13 15.76
N PRO A 618 -6.50 -35.11 16.87
CA PRO A 618 -5.97 -35.11 18.23
C PRO A 618 -5.54 -36.51 18.72
N ILE A 619 -4.53 -36.54 19.60
CA ILE A 619 -4.04 -37.73 20.31
C ILE A 619 -4.38 -37.58 21.82
N PRO A 620 -4.72 -38.67 22.56
CA PRO A 620 -5.47 -38.62 23.82
C PRO A 620 -4.67 -38.16 25.06
N GLU A 621 -5.43 -37.63 26.03
CA GLU A 621 -4.99 -37.08 27.31
C GLU A 621 -4.28 -38.08 28.25
N THR A 622 -3.25 -37.60 28.96
CA THR A 622 -2.85 -38.11 30.30
C THR A 622 -2.41 -36.95 31.22
N PRO A 623 -2.55 -37.09 32.56
CA PRO A 623 -2.89 -35.97 33.44
C PRO A 623 -1.75 -35.45 34.33
N HIS A 624 -1.87 -34.15 34.64
CA HIS A 624 -1.44 -33.39 35.83
C HIS A 624 0.06 -33.31 36.20
N GLY A 625 0.57 -32.06 36.21
CA GLY A 625 1.75 -31.71 37.01
C GLY A 625 2.34 -30.32 36.77
N SER A 626 1.83 -29.31 37.49
CA SER A 626 2.40 -27.96 37.72
C SER A 626 2.42 -26.95 36.57
N PHE A 627 1.84 -25.78 36.84
CA PHE A 627 1.88 -24.63 35.94
C PHE A 627 3.22 -23.89 36.07
N THR A 628 3.87 -23.67 34.93
CA THR A 628 4.67 -22.47 34.70
C THR A 628 4.03 -21.68 33.57
N ALA A 629 3.90 -20.37 33.73
CA ALA A 629 3.55 -19.46 32.64
C ALA A 629 4.82 -19.20 31.82
N GLY A 630 5.18 -20.18 30.98
CA GLY A 630 6.12 -20.04 29.88
C GLY A 630 5.35 -19.80 28.57
N ALA A 631 5.91 -18.95 27.73
CA ALA A 631 5.39 -18.44 26.46
C ALA A 631 4.59 -19.44 25.59
N VAL A 632 3.51 -18.94 24.99
CA VAL A 632 2.75 -19.64 23.93
C VAL A 632 3.64 -19.75 22.68
N PRO A 633 3.82 -20.95 22.09
CA PRO A 633 4.61 -21.13 20.87
C PRO A 633 3.80 -20.84 19.61
N ALA A 634 4.46 -20.16 18.67
CA ALA A 634 3.97 -19.80 17.34
C ALA A 634 4.13 -20.92 16.30
N THR A 635 3.19 -21.00 15.37
CA THR A 635 3.18 -21.81 14.13
C THR A 635 2.20 -21.18 13.11
N ASN A 636 2.36 -21.23 11.79
CA ASN A 636 3.47 -21.78 11.00
C ASN A 636 3.69 -21.04 9.64
N MET A 637 3.35 -19.74 9.52
CA MET A 637 3.87 -18.92 8.40
C MET A 637 5.40 -19.03 8.41
N ARG A 638 5.98 -19.59 7.35
CA ARG A 638 7.45 -19.68 7.28
C ARG A 638 8.01 -18.27 7.24
N GLU A 639 8.88 -17.99 8.20
CA GLU A 639 9.49 -16.67 8.34
C GLU A 639 10.41 -16.38 7.15
N TRP A 640 10.51 -15.12 6.72
CA TRP A 640 11.63 -14.75 5.86
C TRP A 640 12.91 -14.80 6.69
N THR A 641 13.79 -15.71 6.34
CA THR A 641 15.14 -15.80 6.87
C THR A 641 16.13 -15.35 5.80
N PRO A 642 17.12 -14.51 6.14
CA PRO A 642 18.22 -14.16 5.24
C PRO A 642 18.82 -15.41 4.61
N SER A 643 18.96 -15.38 3.29
CA SER A 643 19.65 -16.45 2.55
C SER A 643 21.15 -16.16 2.44
N ALA A 644 21.53 -14.89 2.55
CA ALA A 644 22.91 -14.43 2.69
C ALA A 644 23.45 -14.63 4.11
N GLY A 645 24.78 -14.79 4.21
CA GLY A 645 25.47 -15.07 5.45
C GLY A 645 25.27 -16.50 5.93
N LYS A 646 26.38 -17.20 6.19
CA LYS A 646 26.32 -18.52 6.81
C LYS A 646 25.95 -18.35 8.29
N PRO A 647 25.04 -19.17 8.84
CA PRO A 647 24.87 -19.26 10.29
C PRO A 647 26.20 -19.57 10.96
N THR A 648 26.55 -18.79 11.98
CA THR A 648 27.76 -18.92 12.79
C THR A 648 27.39 -19.17 14.25
N PRO A 649 26.76 -20.31 14.58
CA PRO A 649 26.34 -20.61 15.94
C PRO A 649 27.52 -20.68 16.93
N GLU A 650 28.73 -20.94 16.45
CA GLU A 650 29.97 -20.94 17.23
C GLU A 650 30.35 -19.55 17.76
N LEU A 651 29.83 -18.47 17.15
CA LEU A 651 30.05 -17.09 17.58
C LEU A 651 28.91 -16.54 18.46
N LEU A 652 27.85 -17.32 18.65
CA LEU A 652 26.74 -16.95 19.52
C LEU A 652 27.06 -17.34 20.96
N ARG A 653 26.91 -16.41 21.90
CA ARG A 653 27.21 -16.66 23.32
C ARG A 653 25.95 -17.00 24.12
N ALA A 654 26.11 -17.82 25.15
CA ALA A 654 24.98 -18.26 25.98
C ALA A 654 24.41 -17.15 26.87
N ASP A 655 25.20 -16.11 27.15
CA ASP A 655 24.86 -14.89 27.89
C ASP A 655 24.27 -13.78 27.00
N GLU A 656 23.98 -14.04 25.72
CA GLU A 656 23.32 -13.14 24.77
C GLU A 656 21.90 -13.67 24.40
N PRO A 657 20.94 -13.68 25.34
CA PRO A 657 19.68 -14.41 25.16
C PRO A 657 18.75 -13.83 24.08
N HIS A 658 18.99 -12.57 23.68
CA HIS A 658 18.19 -11.86 22.70
C HIS A 658 18.60 -12.13 21.25
N LEU A 659 19.71 -12.84 21.02
CA LEU A 659 20.24 -13.13 19.70
C LEU A 659 20.07 -14.61 19.35
N ALA A 660 19.56 -14.90 18.15
CA ALA A 660 19.48 -16.24 17.60
C ALA A 660 19.77 -16.22 16.10
N ASP A 661 20.10 -17.37 15.49
CA ASP A 661 20.42 -17.47 14.05
C ASP A 661 21.43 -16.39 13.59
N LEU A 662 22.49 -16.20 14.39
CA LEU A 662 23.55 -15.24 14.11
C LEU A 662 24.29 -15.62 12.83
N ARG A 663 24.46 -14.65 11.93
CA ARG A 663 25.13 -14.80 10.64
C ARG A 663 26.10 -13.66 10.41
N ARG A 664 27.29 -13.98 9.92
CA ARG A 664 28.28 -13.01 9.43
C ARG A 664 28.01 -12.71 7.95
N LEU A 665 27.92 -11.43 7.60
CA LEU A 665 27.55 -10.95 6.26
C LEU A 665 28.73 -10.45 5.45
N THR A 666 29.68 -9.77 6.09
CA THR A 666 30.89 -9.22 5.44
C THR A 666 32.15 -9.91 5.95
N PHE A 667 33.23 -9.72 5.19
CA PHE A 667 34.54 -10.28 5.51
C PHE A 667 35.64 -9.28 5.18
N GLY A 668 36.34 -8.81 6.21
CA GLY A 668 37.55 -7.99 6.12
C GLY A 668 37.31 -6.52 5.79
N GLY A 669 38.29 -5.68 6.14
CA GLY A 669 38.16 -4.22 6.07
C GLY A 669 37.36 -3.67 7.25
N GLU A 670 36.84 -2.46 7.11
CA GLU A 670 35.97 -1.83 8.11
C GLU A 670 34.58 -1.67 7.53
N ASN A 671 33.58 -2.32 8.11
CA ASN A 671 32.19 -2.32 7.66
C ASN A 671 31.31 -1.91 8.85
N ALA A 672 30.55 -0.83 8.73
CA ALA A 672 29.75 -0.28 9.83
C ALA A 672 28.50 0.44 9.30
N GLU A 673 27.67 0.94 10.22
CA GLU A 673 26.56 1.86 9.89
C GLU A 673 25.61 1.25 8.83
N ALA A 674 25.10 0.06 9.13
CA ALA A 674 24.30 -0.76 8.21
C ALA A 674 22.78 -0.50 8.35
N TYR A 675 22.21 0.30 7.45
CA TYR A 675 20.84 0.80 7.54
C TYR A 675 19.89 0.10 6.58
N TRP A 676 18.80 -0.42 7.12
CA TRP A 676 17.80 -1.16 6.35
C TRP A 676 17.15 -0.33 5.24
N GLY A 677 17.11 -0.91 4.04
CA GLY A 677 16.27 -0.44 2.96
C GLY A 677 14.78 -0.69 3.23
N PRO A 678 13.89 0.02 2.52
CA PRO A 678 12.44 -0.08 2.70
C PRO A 678 11.88 -1.47 2.39
N ASP A 679 12.61 -2.29 1.65
CA ASP A 679 12.25 -3.66 1.31
C ASP A 679 12.40 -4.67 2.46
N GLY A 680 13.07 -4.29 3.56
CA GLY A 680 13.42 -5.17 4.68
C GLY A 680 14.30 -6.36 4.30
N LYS A 681 14.97 -6.31 3.14
CA LYS A 681 15.77 -7.39 2.54
C LYS A 681 17.10 -6.91 1.98
N SER A 682 17.34 -5.62 1.94
CA SER A 682 18.63 -5.02 1.65
C SER A 682 18.97 -3.96 2.69
N PHE A 683 20.24 -3.56 2.75
CA PHE A 683 20.69 -2.45 3.58
C PHE A 683 21.84 -1.70 2.91
N SER A 684 21.89 -0.39 3.11
CA SER A 684 23.09 0.40 2.82
C SER A 684 24.09 0.22 3.97
N PHE A 685 25.38 0.31 3.69
CA PHE A 685 26.41 0.33 4.72
C PHE A 685 27.67 1.06 4.24
N GLN A 686 28.39 1.62 5.20
CA GLN A 686 29.68 2.23 4.96
C GLN A 686 30.78 1.17 4.99
N ARG A 687 31.72 1.27 4.04
CA ARG A 687 32.86 0.35 3.98
C ARG A 687 34.16 1.04 3.60
N THR A 688 35.22 0.74 4.35
CA THR A 688 36.62 0.81 3.90
C THR A 688 37.06 -0.58 3.42
N PRO A 689 37.39 -0.76 2.13
CA PRO A 689 37.82 -2.07 1.61
C PRO A 689 39.13 -2.57 2.25
N PRO A 690 39.37 -3.91 2.24
CA PRO A 690 40.65 -4.49 2.63
C PRO A 690 41.81 -3.89 1.84
N GLY A 691 42.83 -3.38 2.54
CA GLY A 691 43.96 -2.65 1.93
C GLY A 691 43.85 -1.12 2.03
N GLY A 692 42.76 -0.60 2.58
CA GLY A 692 42.55 0.83 2.83
C GLY A 692 41.82 1.55 1.69
N GLY A 693 41.84 2.88 1.73
CA GLY A 693 41.07 3.74 0.82
C GLY A 693 40.15 4.67 1.60
N CYS A 694 39.24 5.34 0.89
CA CYS A 694 38.21 6.14 1.53
C CYS A 694 37.02 5.27 1.90
N ASP A 695 36.31 5.65 2.94
CA ASP A 695 34.98 5.09 3.22
C ASP A 695 34.03 5.41 2.07
N ALA A 696 33.38 4.39 1.53
CA ALA A 696 32.36 4.51 0.48
C ALA A 696 31.06 3.81 0.91
N GLN A 697 29.95 4.16 0.25
CA GLN A 697 28.66 3.56 0.52
C GLN A 697 28.39 2.38 -0.40
N TYR A 698 27.87 1.30 0.17
CA TYR A 698 27.51 0.08 -0.53
C TYR A 698 26.09 -0.33 -0.18
N VAL A 699 25.45 -1.11 -1.05
CA VAL A 699 24.19 -1.80 -0.76
C VAL A 699 24.44 -3.29 -0.72
N TYR A 700 23.93 -3.94 0.34
CA TYR A 700 23.97 -5.39 0.56
C TYR A 700 22.58 -6.00 0.36
N ASP A 701 22.47 -7.06 -0.44
CA ASP A 701 21.23 -7.84 -0.62
C ASP A 701 21.25 -9.10 0.26
N LEU A 702 20.32 -9.23 1.20
CA LEU A 702 20.25 -10.36 2.14
C LEU A 702 19.68 -11.65 1.54
N ASN A 703 19.13 -11.61 0.32
CA ASN A 703 18.72 -12.81 -0.39
C ASN A 703 19.89 -13.43 -1.17
N THR A 704 20.74 -12.60 -1.78
CA THR A 704 21.80 -13.06 -2.68
C THR A 704 23.19 -13.00 -2.06
N GLY A 705 23.40 -12.12 -1.07
CA GLY A 705 24.71 -11.77 -0.53
C GLY A 705 25.51 -10.83 -1.43
N ALA A 706 24.87 -10.26 -2.47
CA ALA A 706 25.53 -9.31 -3.37
C ALA A 706 25.84 -8.00 -2.65
N VAL A 707 27.03 -7.44 -2.94
CA VAL A 707 27.49 -6.15 -2.43
C VAL A 707 27.82 -5.26 -3.61
N THR A 708 27.13 -4.13 -3.72
CA THR A 708 27.27 -3.19 -4.84
C THR A 708 27.74 -1.84 -4.32
N LEU A 709 28.74 -1.25 -4.95
CA LEU A 709 29.15 0.13 -4.66
C LEU A 709 28.01 1.07 -5.08
N ALA A 710 27.52 1.86 -4.13
CA ALA A 710 26.38 2.75 -4.31
C ALA A 710 26.77 4.23 -4.41
N SER A 711 27.87 4.65 -3.78
CA SER A 711 28.43 5.99 -4.00
C SER A 711 29.34 6.05 -5.22
N SER A 712 29.75 7.25 -5.63
CA SER A 712 30.68 7.50 -6.75
C SER A 712 32.09 6.88 -6.60
N GLY A 713 32.42 6.39 -5.39
CA GLY A 713 33.77 5.90 -5.03
C GLY A 713 34.82 7.00 -4.88
N LYS A 714 34.42 8.27 -4.87
CA LYS A 714 35.30 9.44 -4.71
C LYS A 714 35.05 10.13 -3.38
N GLY A 715 36.09 10.75 -2.84
CA GLY A 715 36.01 11.42 -1.55
C GLY A 715 35.74 10.43 -0.42
N ARG A 716 35.63 10.95 0.80
CA ARG A 716 35.20 10.16 1.96
C ARG A 716 33.72 10.35 2.17
N THR A 717 33.02 9.28 2.53
CA THR A 717 31.59 9.31 2.87
C THR A 717 31.34 9.09 4.36
N THR A 718 30.23 9.57 4.89
CA THR A 718 29.65 9.13 6.18
C THR A 718 28.57 8.07 5.97
N CYS A 719 27.88 7.62 7.03
CA CYS A 719 26.61 6.88 6.97
C CYS A 719 25.69 7.33 5.83
N GLY A 720 25.13 6.35 5.12
CA GLY A 720 24.20 6.58 4.02
C GLY A 720 22.87 5.86 4.20
N TYR A 721 21.78 6.58 3.97
CA TYR A 721 20.41 6.13 4.14
C TYR A 721 19.71 6.00 2.79
N LEU A 722 19.16 4.83 2.49
CA LEU A 722 18.30 4.66 1.31
C LEU A 722 17.01 5.47 1.49
N ASP A 723 16.61 6.23 0.47
CA ASP A 723 15.42 7.09 0.51
C ASP A 723 14.13 6.27 0.61
N TYR A 724 13.13 6.74 1.38
CA TYR A 724 11.90 5.96 1.62
C TYR A 724 10.68 6.40 0.79
N PRO A 725 9.75 5.48 0.47
CA PRO A 725 9.84 4.02 0.65
C PRO A 725 10.42 3.31 -0.60
N LYS A 726 11.02 4.04 -1.55
CA LYS A 726 11.44 3.46 -2.85
C LYS A 726 12.84 2.85 -2.85
N GLY A 727 13.76 3.33 -2.01
CA GLY A 727 15.14 2.85 -1.91
C GLY A 727 15.95 2.98 -3.19
N GLY A 728 15.53 3.83 -4.14
CA GLY A 728 16.18 4.01 -5.45
C GLY A 728 17.23 5.12 -5.49
N SER A 729 17.46 5.77 -4.36
CA SER A 729 18.48 6.79 -4.14
C SER A 729 18.92 6.74 -2.68
N MET A 730 20.03 7.39 -2.35
CA MET A 730 20.60 7.39 -1.01
C MET A 730 21.08 8.77 -0.62
N ILE A 731 20.76 9.18 0.59
CA ILE A 731 21.31 10.36 1.23
C ILE A 731 22.54 9.99 2.06
N TYR A 732 23.65 10.70 1.89
CA TYR A 732 24.86 10.58 2.71
C TYR A 732 25.66 11.87 2.66
N ALA A 733 26.68 12.03 3.50
CA ALA A 733 27.62 13.15 3.38
C ALA A 733 28.93 12.72 2.73
N THR A 734 29.52 13.59 1.92
CA THR A 734 30.70 13.30 1.10
C THR A 734 31.64 14.49 0.97
N THR A 735 32.94 14.22 0.89
CA THR A 735 33.96 15.26 0.60
C THR A 735 34.26 15.41 -0.90
N GLU A 736 33.56 14.66 -1.77
CA GLU A 736 33.93 14.52 -3.18
C GLU A 736 33.84 15.84 -3.97
N ALA A 737 32.97 16.76 -3.54
CA ALA A 737 32.83 18.07 -4.15
C ALA A 737 34.12 18.91 -4.05
N LYS A 738 34.92 18.69 -3.00
CA LYS A 738 36.21 19.37 -2.80
C LYS A 738 37.38 18.58 -3.36
N SER A 739 37.39 17.27 -3.14
CA SER A 739 38.46 16.38 -3.59
C SER A 739 37.97 14.95 -3.78
N ALA A 740 38.38 14.34 -4.89
CA ALA A 740 38.15 12.92 -5.11
C ALA A 740 39.04 12.01 -4.23
N ALA A 741 40.13 12.56 -3.66
CA ALA A 741 41.02 11.84 -2.75
C ALA A 741 40.53 11.92 -1.30
N CYS A 742 40.87 10.92 -0.49
CA CYS A 742 40.50 10.92 0.93
C CYS A 742 41.19 12.09 1.66
N PRO A 743 40.47 12.80 2.53
CA PRO A 743 41.08 13.76 3.42
C PRO A 743 42.06 13.05 4.38
N ALA A 744 43.08 13.77 4.84
CA ALA A 744 44.08 13.22 5.73
C ALA A 744 43.44 12.74 7.05
N LYS A 745 43.88 11.58 7.55
CA LYS A 745 43.45 11.11 8.88
C LYS A 745 43.91 12.09 9.96
N PRO A 746 43.12 12.27 11.04
CA PRO A 746 43.52 13.14 12.14
C PRO A 746 44.81 12.63 12.82
N ASP A 747 45.56 13.55 13.42
CA ASP A 747 46.76 13.19 14.18
C ASP A 747 46.38 12.56 15.54
N HIS A 748 46.53 11.24 15.62
CA HIS A 748 46.23 10.47 16.83
C HIS A 748 47.27 10.65 17.95
N SER A 749 48.34 11.44 17.75
CA SER A 749 49.25 11.83 18.83
C SER A 749 48.55 12.62 19.94
N GLN A 750 47.43 13.28 19.60
CA GLN A 750 46.54 14.00 20.52
C GLN A 750 45.49 13.11 21.20
N GLY A 751 45.67 11.78 21.12
CA GLY A 751 44.72 10.78 21.61
C GLY A 751 43.67 10.38 20.56
N TYR A 752 42.64 9.65 20.98
CA TYR A 752 41.55 9.25 20.10
C TYR A 752 40.63 10.44 19.82
N VAL A 753 40.64 10.93 18.58
CA VAL A 753 39.86 12.07 18.09
C VAL A 753 39.25 11.75 16.73
N TRP A 754 38.12 12.37 16.41
CA TRP A 754 37.50 12.32 15.10
C TRP A 754 37.69 13.64 14.38
N ALA A 755 37.89 13.57 13.06
CA ALA A 755 38.00 14.75 12.22
C ALA A 755 36.61 15.22 11.76
N LEU A 756 36.38 16.51 11.89
CA LEU A 756 35.26 17.25 11.33
C LEU A 756 35.77 17.91 10.05
N TYR A 757 35.69 17.18 8.94
CA TYR A 757 36.11 17.72 7.65
C TYR A 757 35.10 18.78 7.18
N ASP A 758 35.57 20.02 7.03
CA ASP A 758 34.79 21.15 6.49
C ASP A 758 34.33 20.94 5.04
N GLU A 759 34.84 19.88 4.41
CA GLU A 759 34.51 19.48 3.05
C GLU A 759 33.26 18.60 2.93
N TYR A 760 32.68 18.14 4.05
CA TYR A 760 31.48 17.30 4.01
C TYR A 760 30.25 18.12 3.61
N ASP A 761 29.68 17.77 2.46
CA ASP A 761 28.37 18.20 2.00
C ASP A 761 27.39 17.02 2.04
N ILE A 762 26.12 17.27 2.38
CA ILE A 762 25.06 16.23 2.31
C ILE A 762 24.53 16.19 0.87
N VAL A 763 24.53 14.99 0.31
CA VAL A 763 24.19 14.72 -1.09
C VAL A 763 23.14 13.62 -1.19
N ARG A 764 22.49 13.54 -2.35
CA ARG A 764 21.68 12.41 -2.80
C ARG A 764 22.36 11.77 -4.01
N ASP A 765 22.55 10.45 -3.97
CA ASP A 765 23.06 9.64 -5.07
C ASP A 765 21.94 8.73 -5.62
N ASP A 766 21.95 8.46 -6.93
CA ASP A 766 21.02 7.56 -7.62
C ASP A 766 21.39 6.06 -7.48
N LEU A 767 22.30 5.73 -6.58
CA LEU A 767 22.91 4.40 -6.36
C LEU A 767 23.81 3.94 -7.50
N HIS A 768 24.12 4.83 -8.44
CA HIS A 768 24.96 4.56 -9.59
C HIS A 768 26.13 5.55 -9.68
N GLY A 769 26.35 6.35 -8.64
CA GLY A 769 27.44 7.31 -8.54
C GLY A 769 27.10 8.69 -9.10
N THR A 770 25.83 8.95 -9.45
CA THR A 770 25.38 10.29 -9.86
C THR A 770 24.96 11.09 -8.64
N VAL A 771 25.85 11.98 -8.21
CA VAL A 771 25.71 12.72 -6.96
C VAL A 771 25.10 14.10 -7.18
N LYS A 772 24.06 14.44 -6.40
CA LYS A 772 23.44 15.77 -6.36
C LYS A 772 23.54 16.35 -4.94
N PRO A 773 24.09 17.56 -4.75
CA PRO A 773 24.11 18.22 -3.45
C PRO A 773 22.70 18.60 -2.98
N ILE A 774 22.40 18.31 -1.71
CA ILE A 774 21.17 18.75 -1.01
C ILE A 774 21.51 19.92 -0.08
N LEU A 775 22.54 19.75 0.76
CA LEU A 775 23.06 20.77 1.65
C LEU A 775 24.55 20.91 1.36
N ALA A 776 24.93 22.07 0.84
CA ALA A 776 26.32 22.42 0.59
C ALA A 776 26.61 23.79 1.18
N SER A 777 27.27 23.81 2.33
CA SER A 777 27.59 25.02 3.04
C SER A 777 28.99 24.94 3.67
N PRO A 778 29.67 26.07 3.91
CA PRO A 778 30.96 26.03 4.60
C PRO A 778 30.82 25.44 6.00
N GLY A 779 31.59 24.39 6.28
CA GLY A 779 31.59 23.69 7.57
C GLY A 779 31.27 22.21 7.40
N TYR A 780 31.12 21.53 8.52
CA TYR A 780 30.78 20.10 8.56
C TYR A 780 29.26 19.97 8.41
N ASP A 781 28.76 19.40 7.32
CA ASP A 781 27.36 18.98 7.17
C ASP A 781 27.33 17.45 6.98
N ALA A 782 26.98 16.68 8.02
CA ALA A 782 27.07 15.23 7.96
C ALA A 782 26.11 14.48 8.89
N GLU A 783 26.28 13.16 8.96
CA GLU A 783 25.49 12.26 9.81
C GLU A 783 23.98 12.37 9.55
N ALA A 784 23.61 12.48 8.27
CA ALA A 784 22.24 12.69 7.85
C ALA A 784 21.40 11.40 7.94
N THR A 785 20.19 11.54 8.46
CA THR A 785 19.16 10.50 8.51
C THR A 785 17.83 11.06 8.01
N GLU A 786 16.94 10.20 7.54
CA GLU A 786 15.67 10.62 6.93
C GLU A 786 14.46 10.05 7.70
N CYS A 787 13.39 10.83 7.85
CA CYS A 787 12.13 10.33 8.36
C CYS A 787 11.41 9.47 7.32
N PHE A 788 11.13 8.22 7.67
CA PHE A 788 10.46 7.23 6.80
C PHE A 788 9.01 7.57 6.38
N LYS A 789 8.39 8.59 6.98
CA LYS A 789 7.00 8.99 6.70
C LYS A 789 6.87 10.22 5.81
N ASP A 790 7.74 11.20 5.99
CA ASP A 790 7.61 12.53 5.39
C ASP A 790 8.88 13.02 4.68
N GLY A 791 9.98 12.26 4.73
CA GLY A 791 11.21 12.54 4.00
C GLY A 791 12.03 13.70 4.57
N ARG A 792 11.69 14.24 5.74
CA ARG A 792 12.52 15.28 6.39
C ARG A 792 13.88 14.73 6.76
N ILE A 793 14.90 15.56 6.59
CA ILE A 793 16.30 15.21 6.81
C ILE A 793 16.73 15.76 8.17
N LEU A 794 17.25 14.91 9.04
CA LEU A 794 17.88 15.25 10.30
C LEU A 794 19.39 15.07 10.15
N PHE A 795 20.18 16.06 10.53
CA PHE A 795 21.62 16.02 10.29
C PHE A 795 22.39 16.85 11.33
N THR A 796 23.70 16.61 11.36
CA THR A 796 24.66 17.30 12.24
C THR A 796 25.37 18.38 11.45
N SER A 797 25.51 19.58 12.04
CA SER A 797 26.23 20.66 11.39
C SER A 797 27.02 21.57 12.32
N THR A 798 28.15 22.08 11.83
CA THR A 798 28.95 23.13 12.52
C THR A 798 28.60 24.56 12.10
N ARG A 799 27.51 24.75 11.34
CA ARG A 799 27.13 26.05 10.74
C ARG A 799 26.90 27.20 11.73
N ASN A 800 26.60 26.92 12.99
CA ASN A 800 26.44 27.94 14.04
C ASN A 800 27.70 28.10 14.92
N GLY A 801 28.79 27.40 14.57
CA GLY A 801 30.05 27.42 15.31
C GLY A 801 30.17 26.36 16.41
N ASP A 802 29.20 25.45 16.53
CA ASP A 802 29.26 24.26 17.40
C ASP A 802 28.65 23.04 16.68
N ILE A 803 28.88 21.82 17.16
CA ILE A 803 28.38 20.59 16.52
C ILE A 803 26.94 20.34 16.99
N ASP A 804 25.96 20.85 16.24
CA ASP A 804 24.54 20.82 16.61
C ASP A 804 23.67 20.05 15.60
N LEU A 805 22.47 19.66 16.05
CA LEU A 805 21.45 19.03 15.23
C LEU A 805 20.53 20.03 14.54
N PHE A 806 20.22 19.72 13.29
CA PHE A 806 19.33 20.49 12.45
C PHE A 806 18.37 19.55 11.70
N ILE A 807 17.19 20.07 11.37
CA ILE A 807 16.23 19.42 10.49
C ILE A 807 16.00 20.28 9.24
N ALA A 808 15.80 19.66 8.09
CA ALA A 808 15.44 20.31 6.84
C ALA A 808 14.36 19.49 6.13
N GLU A 809 13.70 20.10 5.15
CA GLU A 809 12.87 19.37 4.19
C GLU A 809 13.73 18.48 3.30
N ASN A 810 13.09 17.57 2.58
CA ASN A 810 13.75 16.55 1.74
C ASN A 810 14.66 17.13 0.63
N ASP A 811 14.45 18.39 0.25
CA ASP A 811 15.24 19.11 -0.73
C ASP A 811 16.35 20.00 -0.10
N GLY A 812 16.51 19.96 1.21
CA GLY A 812 17.46 20.78 1.98
C GLY A 812 16.94 22.17 2.36
N SER A 813 15.68 22.49 2.04
CA SER A 813 15.07 23.77 2.40
C SER A 813 14.56 23.80 3.86
N ASN A 814 14.14 24.99 4.31
CA ASN A 814 13.54 25.24 5.64
C ASN A 814 14.32 24.68 6.84
N ILE A 815 15.64 24.81 6.80
CA ILE A 815 16.54 24.41 7.87
C ILE A 815 16.11 25.03 9.21
N THR A 816 15.95 24.17 10.22
CA THR A 816 15.64 24.54 11.60
C THR A 816 16.65 23.91 12.56
N GLN A 817 17.22 24.71 13.46
CA GLN A 817 18.13 24.25 14.51
C GLN A 817 17.36 23.60 15.67
N LEU A 818 17.83 22.45 16.14
CA LEU A 818 17.18 21.69 17.22
C LEU A 818 17.95 21.73 18.54
N THR A 819 19.29 21.74 18.50
CA THR A 819 20.16 21.83 19.68
C THR A 819 21.03 23.08 19.60
N ASN A 820 21.50 23.57 20.75
CA ASN A 820 22.39 24.74 20.84
C ASN A 820 23.22 24.78 22.14
N THR A 821 23.41 23.62 22.77
CA THR A 821 24.09 23.53 24.07
C THR A 821 25.53 23.12 23.83
N PRO A 822 26.53 23.83 24.42
CA PRO A 822 27.94 23.53 24.18
C PRO A 822 28.28 22.05 24.34
N GLY A 823 28.83 21.46 23.28
CA GLY A 823 29.19 20.04 23.23
C GLY A 823 28.84 19.41 21.88
N TYR A 824 29.20 18.14 21.74
CA TYR A 824 28.90 17.40 20.53
C TYR A 824 27.46 16.90 20.58
N ASP A 825 26.60 17.31 19.66
CA ASP A 825 25.31 16.68 19.37
C ASP A 825 25.36 16.07 17.94
N GLY A 826 25.19 14.75 17.82
CA GLY A 826 25.28 14.09 16.51
C GLY A 826 24.63 12.72 16.42
N GLY A 827 24.67 12.12 15.23
CA GLY A 827 24.22 10.76 14.95
C GLY A 827 22.78 10.50 15.38
N ALA A 828 21.88 11.39 14.96
CA ALA A 828 20.50 11.41 15.42
C ALA A 828 19.58 10.63 14.47
N PHE A 829 18.56 9.96 15.03
CA PHE A 829 17.58 9.18 14.29
C PHE A 829 16.16 9.54 14.71
N PHE A 830 15.23 9.53 13.76
CA PHE A 830 13.80 9.61 14.06
C PHE A 830 13.29 8.33 14.71
N THR A 831 12.36 8.45 15.67
CA THR A 831 11.51 7.33 16.07
C THR A 831 10.66 6.86 14.90
N PRO A 832 10.16 5.60 14.88
CA PRO A 832 9.38 5.07 13.75
C PRO A 832 8.14 5.91 13.37
N ASP A 833 7.63 6.70 14.31
CA ASP A 833 6.50 7.58 14.08
C ASP A 833 6.90 9.00 13.60
N CYS A 834 8.20 9.29 13.52
CA CYS A 834 8.84 10.58 13.25
C CYS A 834 8.47 11.73 14.20
N LYS A 835 7.91 11.43 15.38
CA LYS A 835 7.51 12.45 16.36
C LYS A 835 8.63 12.83 17.31
N ARG A 836 9.58 11.94 17.54
CA ARG A 836 10.75 12.16 18.40
C ARG A 836 12.02 11.85 17.64
N ILE A 837 13.13 12.36 18.15
CA ILE A 837 14.47 11.97 17.72
C ILE A 837 15.27 11.47 18.91
N VAL A 838 16.20 10.56 18.63
CA VAL A 838 17.18 10.04 19.58
C VAL A 838 18.57 10.31 19.04
N TRP A 839 19.50 10.73 19.88
CA TRP A 839 20.85 11.09 19.45
C TRP A 839 21.87 10.88 20.55
N ARG A 840 23.16 10.98 20.20
CA ARG A 840 24.27 10.98 21.16
C ARG A 840 24.71 12.42 21.42
N ALA A 841 25.00 12.74 22.67
CA ALA A 841 25.52 14.06 23.01
C ALA A 841 26.57 14.07 24.12
N SER A 842 27.47 15.05 24.08
CA SER A 842 28.35 15.40 25.20
C SER A 842 27.96 16.74 25.83
N ARG A 843 28.17 16.88 27.14
CA ARG A 843 27.90 18.13 27.88
C ARG A 843 29.13 18.54 28.71
N PRO A 844 30.26 18.85 28.05
CA PRO A 844 31.50 19.13 28.75
C PRO A 844 31.40 20.43 29.56
N THR A 845 32.08 20.46 30.70
CA THR A 845 32.19 21.64 31.56
C THR A 845 33.64 21.84 32.03
N GLY A 846 33.99 23.06 32.45
CA GLY A 846 35.34 23.35 32.95
C GLY A 846 36.44 23.06 31.94
N ASP A 847 37.49 22.34 32.37
CA ASP A 847 38.64 22.00 31.52
C ASP A 847 38.25 21.14 30.32
N ALA A 848 37.23 20.27 30.45
CA ALA A 848 36.74 19.46 29.33
C ALA A 848 36.06 20.31 28.26
N LEU A 849 35.37 21.40 28.65
CA LEU A 849 34.78 22.34 27.69
C LEU A 849 35.87 23.13 26.95
N ALA A 850 36.94 23.50 27.64
CA ALA A 850 38.09 24.16 27.02
C ALA A 850 38.81 23.24 26.02
N ASP A 851 39.01 21.95 26.35
CA ASP A 851 39.56 20.96 25.41
C ASP A 851 38.63 20.77 24.20
N TYR A 852 37.32 20.63 24.43
CA TYR A 852 36.32 20.53 23.37
C TYR A 852 36.39 21.72 22.40
N GLN A 853 36.37 22.95 22.92
CA GLN A 853 36.43 24.17 22.09
C GLN A 853 37.75 24.30 21.34
N LYS A 854 38.88 23.90 21.96
CA LYS A 854 40.19 23.86 21.30
C LYS A 854 40.16 22.89 20.13
N LEU A 855 39.71 21.66 20.34
CA LEU A 855 39.62 20.63 19.31
C LEU A 855 38.66 21.04 18.19
N LEU A 856 37.50 21.61 18.52
CA LEU A 856 36.54 22.10 17.53
C LEU A 856 37.16 23.16 16.61
N GLY A 857 37.94 24.09 17.17
CA GLY A 857 38.69 25.09 16.38
C GLY A 857 39.80 24.49 15.49
N GLU A 858 40.22 23.26 15.75
CA GLU A 858 41.14 22.47 14.93
C GLU A 858 40.42 21.54 13.94
N GLY A 859 39.08 21.59 13.88
CA GLY A 859 38.27 20.66 13.08
C GLY A 859 38.26 19.24 13.65
N LEU A 860 38.32 19.10 14.98
CA LEU A 860 38.41 17.83 15.69
C LEU A 860 37.36 17.73 16.80
N VAL A 861 36.97 16.51 17.14
CA VAL A 861 36.15 16.22 18.33
C VAL A 861 36.65 14.98 19.06
N ARG A 862 36.48 14.96 20.38
CA ARG A 862 36.85 13.80 21.23
C ARG A 862 35.58 13.09 21.71
N PRO A 863 35.29 11.88 21.21
CA PRO A 863 34.03 11.16 21.49
C PRO A 863 34.13 10.24 22.72
N THR A 864 34.77 10.68 23.81
CA THR A 864 35.09 9.81 24.96
C THR A 864 33.99 9.73 26.02
N GLU A 865 33.19 10.78 26.17
CA GLU A 865 32.05 10.84 27.08
C GLU A 865 30.82 11.29 26.29
N LEU A 866 29.96 10.33 25.94
CA LEU A 866 28.77 10.54 25.12
C LEU A 866 27.60 9.84 25.78
N GLU A 867 26.46 10.51 25.82
CA GLU A 867 25.23 10.01 26.42
C GLU A 867 24.09 10.03 25.40
N ILE A 868 23.14 9.13 25.55
CA ILE A 868 21.97 9.06 24.68
C ILE A 868 20.90 10.02 25.19
N PHE A 869 20.31 10.79 24.29
CA PHE A 869 19.23 11.72 24.55
C PHE A 869 18.03 11.43 23.65
N VAL A 870 16.84 11.85 24.09
CA VAL A 870 15.60 11.82 23.31
C VAL A 870 14.86 13.15 23.44
N MET A 871 14.20 13.60 22.38
CA MET A 871 13.39 14.82 22.37
C MET A 871 12.32 14.76 21.30
N ASP A 872 11.36 15.68 21.33
CA ASP A 872 10.41 15.84 20.23
C ASP A 872 11.14 16.30 18.96
N ALA A 873 10.71 15.83 17.79
CA ALA A 873 11.36 16.15 16.51
C ALA A 873 11.32 17.64 16.13
N ASN A 874 10.64 18.47 16.92
CA ASN A 874 10.64 19.94 16.82
C ASN A 874 11.64 20.63 17.78
N GLY A 875 12.51 19.86 18.45
CA GLY A 875 13.54 20.36 19.35
C GLY A 875 13.09 20.56 20.81
N LYS A 876 11.84 20.21 21.15
CA LYS A 876 11.30 20.40 22.50
C LYS A 876 11.47 19.18 23.39
N HIS A 877 11.46 19.44 24.70
CA HIS A 877 11.50 18.42 25.75
C HIS A 877 12.71 17.46 25.68
N PRO A 878 13.95 17.98 25.60
CA PRO A 878 15.13 17.13 25.63
C PRO A 878 15.26 16.41 26.97
N LYS A 879 15.56 15.11 26.89
CA LYS A 879 15.73 14.23 28.03
C LYS A 879 16.97 13.36 27.83
N GLN A 880 17.87 13.38 28.81
CA GLN A 880 19.01 12.47 28.88
C GLN A 880 18.55 11.08 29.33
N ILE A 881 18.94 10.04 28.59
CA ILE A 881 18.60 8.64 28.85
C ILE A 881 19.71 7.93 29.62
N THR A 882 20.96 8.09 29.20
CA THR A 882 22.12 7.42 29.83
C THR A 882 22.93 8.40 30.67
N HIS A 883 23.56 7.88 31.73
CA HIS A 883 24.38 8.65 32.67
C HIS A 883 25.61 7.81 33.05
N ASN A 884 26.32 7.36 32.02
CA ASN A 884 27.36 6.34 32.12
C ASN A 884 28.76 6.94 32.37
N GLY A 885 28.98 8.21 32.00
CA GLY A 885 30.28 8.87 32.13
C GLY A 885 31.37 8.29 31.22
N VAL A 886 30.96 7.56 30.20
CA VAL A 886 31.80 6.93 29.17
C VAL A 886 31.10 7.08 27.81
N ALA A 887 31.60 6.44 26.75
CA ALA A 887 30.99 6.57 25.43
C ALA A 887 29.72 5.70 25.34
N SER A 888 28.58 6.34 25.07
CA SER A 888 27.33 5.72 24.64
C SER A 888 26.92 6.36 23.31
N PHE A 889 26.90 5.57 22.22
CA PHE A 889 26.76 6.11 20.87
C PHE A 889 26.00 5.16 19.93
N ALA A 890 25.79 5.59 18.69
CA ALA A 890 24.98 4.91 17.67
C ALA A 890 23.60 4.46 18.21
N PRO A 891 22.78 5.40 18.73
CA PRO A 891 21.45 5.05 19.20
C PRO A 891 20.55 4.67 18.01
N TYR A 892 19.69 3.67 18.18
CA TYR A 892 18.65 3.36 17.22
C TYR A 892 17.34 3.03 17.94
N PRO A 893 16.23 3.69 17.60
CA PRO A 893 14.96 3.46 18.29
C PRO A 893 14.42 2.06 17.99
N THR A 894 13.73 1.47 18.96
CA THR A 894 13.06 0.20 18.74
C THR A 894 11.88 0.37 17.77
N PRO A 895 11.54 -0.65 16.96
CA PRO A 895 10.43 -0.57 15.99
C PRO A 895 9.06 -0.29 16.61
N ASP A 896 8.88 -0.62 17.88
CA ASP A 896 7.66 -0.31 18.64
C ASP A 896 7.64 1.11 19.24
N GLY A 897 8.72 1.88 19.05
CA GLY A 897 8.88 3.24 19.54
C GLY A 897 9.01 3.37 21.07
N LYS A 898 9.28 2.27 21.79
CA LYS A 898 9.29 2.25 23.27
C LYS A 898 10.67 2.39 23.92
N GLY A 899 11.74 2.31 23.15
CA GLY A 899 13.09 2.46 23.67
C GLY A 899 14.12 2.64 22.58
N VAL A 900 15.37 2.42 22.96
CA VAL A 900 16.56 2.62 22.14
C VAL A 900 17.58 1.51 22.38
N LEU A 901 18.17 1.02 21.30
CA LEU A 901 19.45 0.29 21.34
C LEU A 901 20.59 1.27 21.16
N TYR A 902 21.71 1.06 21.84
CA TYR A 902 22.90 1.89 21.68
C TYR A 902 24.16 1.08 21.99
N SER A 903 25.31 1.56 21.54
CA SER A 903 26.61 0.92 21.78
C SER A 903 27.32 1.63 22.92
N SER A 904 27.88 0.92 23.89
CA SER A 904 28.58 1.56 25.00
C SER A 904 29.72 0.73 25.57
N ASN A 905 30.77 1.41 26.03
CA ASN A 905 31.93 0.84 26.69
C ASN A 905 31.85 0.87 28.22
N VAL A 906 30.64 0.76 28.76
CA VAL A 906 30.42 0.55 30.20
C VAL A 906 31.02 -0.80 30.60
N GLY A 907 32.13 -0.75 31.33
CA GLY A 907 32.84 -1.94 31.82
C GLY A 907 34.27 -1.61 32.23
N ASP A 908 35.03 -2.65 32.56
CA ASP A 908 36.42 -2.51 33.03
C ASP A 908 37.41 -2.22 31.88
N ASN A 909 37.05 -2.57 30.64
CA ASN A 909 37.88 -2.38 29.45
C ASN A 909 37.32 -1.24 28.57
N PRO A 910 37.99 -0.07 28.49
CA PRO A 910 37.47 1.07 27.75
C PRO A 910 37.45 0.88 26.21
N ARG A 911 38.07 -0.20 25.71
CA ARG A 911 38.04 -0.60 24.30
C ARG A 911 36.95 -1.63 24.00
N GLU A 912 36.30 -2.17 25.02
CA GLU A 912 35.20 -3.11 24.86
C GLU A 912 33.91 -2.33 24.66
N PHE A 913 33.18 -2.59 23.58
CA PHE A 913 31.88 -1.99 23.33
C PHE A 913 30.84 -3.08 23.15
N ASP A 914 29.70 -2.90 23.80
CA ASP A 914 28.56 -3.79 23.69
C ASP A 914 27.30 -3.03 23.29
N ILE A 915 26.33 -3.76 22.77
CA ILE A 915 24.99 -3.26 22.53
C ILE A 915 24.20 -3.31 23.84
N TRP A 916 23.51 -2.22 24.13
CA TRP A 916 22.63 -2.05 25.28
C TRP A 916 21.23 -1.64 24.81
N PHE A 917 20.22 -2.05 25.56
CA PHE A 917 18.84 -1.61 25.39
C PHE A 917 18.40 -0.78 26.58
N SER A 918 17.64 0.30 26.35
CA SER A 918 16.89 0.97 27.41
C SER A 918 15.53 1.43 26.88
N SER A 919 14.47 1.21 27.66
CA SER A 919 13.22 1.95 27.43
C SER A 919 13.41 3.41 27.84
N TRP A 920 12.59 4.32 27.32
CA TRP A 920 12.75 5.76 27.57
C TRP A 920 12.80 6.16 29.06
N ASP A 921 12.17 5.38 29.94
CA ASP A 921 12.15 5.58 31.40
C ASP A 921 12.75 4.40 32.19
N GLY A 922 13.37 3.45 31.50
CA GLY A 922 13.81 2.18 32.10
C GLY A 922 15.26 2.19 32.52
N LYS A 923 15.66 1.08 33.15
CA LYS A 923 17.07 0.80 33.40
C LYS A 923 17.69 0.13 32.17
N PRO A 924 18.93 0.48 31.81
CA PRO A 924 19.61 -0.12 30.68
C PRO A 924 19.92 -1.60 30.95
N THR A 925 19.88 -2.41 29.90
CA THR A 925 20.17 -3.85 29.91
C THR A 925 21.20 -4.15 28.82
N ARG A 926 22.27 -4.87 29.17
CA ARG A 926 23.30 -5.28 28.22
C ARG A 926 22.75 -6.41 27.32
N ILE A 927 22.90 -6.25 26.00
CA ILE A 927 22.37 -7.17 24.98
C ILE A 927 23.47 -8.10 24.45
N THR A 928 24.67 -7.56 24.22
CA THR A 928 25.84 -8.35 23.79
C THR A 928 26.94 -8.38 24.84
N THR A 929 27.78 -9.40 24.78
CA THR A 929 28.87 -9.66 25.75
C THR A 929 30.14 -10.18 25.08
N SER A 930 30.20 -10.14 23.74
CA SER A 930 31.40 -10.53 23.03
C SER A 930 32.54 -9.57 23.33
N ALA A 931 33.71 -10.12 23.62
CA ALA A 931 34.91 -9.30 23.78
C ALA A 931 35.20 -8.53 22.48
N GLY A 932 35.69 -7.31 22.62
CA GLY A 932 36.03 -6.45 21.49
C GLY A 932 34.95 -5.40 21.23
N PHE A 933 34.40 -5.37 20.04
CA PHE A 933 33.47 -4.33 19.60
C PHE A 933 32.19 -4.98 19.07
N ASP A 934 31.07 -4.59 19.63
CA ASP A 934 29.73 -4.72 19.08
C ASP A 934 29.10 -3.33 19.05
N GLY A 935 28.63 -2.89 17.88
CA GLY A 935 28.02 -1.58 17.78
C GLY A 935 27.20 -1.37 16.52
N PHE A 936 26.66 -0.16 16.39
CA PHE A 936 25.75 0.24 15.30
C PHE A 936 24.53 -0.70 15.15
N PRO A 937 23.75 -0.92 16.22
CA PRO A 937 22.58 -1.80 16.17
C PRO A 937 21.43 -1.17 15.39
N MET A 938 20.90 -1.86 14.36
CA MET A 938 19.72 -1.43 13.60
C MET A 938 18.71 -2.57 13.41
N PHE A 939 17.48 -2.37 13.90
CA PHE A 939 16.38 -3.32 13.71
C PHE A 939 15.84 -3.29 12.28
N SER A 940 15.44 -4.46 11.77
CA SER A 940 14.64 -4.55 10.55
C SER A 940 13.29 -3.83 10.72
N PRO A 941 12.65 -3.37 9.62
CA PRO A 941 11.35 -2.71 9.69
C PRO A 941 10.24 -3.52 10.39
N ASP A 942 10.32 -4.87 10.32
CA ASP A 942 9.39 -5.78 11.00
C ASP A 942 9.79 -6.10 12.46
N GLY A 943 10.95 -5.62 12.91
CA GLY A 943 11.52 -5.82 14.24
C GLY A 943 11.94 -7.23 14.59
N LYS A 944 12.09 -8.11 13.59
CA LYS A 944 12.48 -9.52 13.79
C LYS A 944 13.97 -9.76 13.69
N TRP A 945 14.71 -8.88 13.03
CA TRP A 945 16.15 -9.02 12.81
C TRP A 945 16.89 -7.80 13.35
N LEU A 946 18.09 -8.03 13.87
CA LEU A 946 19.02 -7.01 14.32
C LEU A 946 20.28 -7.09 13.46
N LEU A 947 20.59 -6.01 12.75
CA LEU A 947 21.90 -5.79 12.15
C LEU A 947 22.81 -5.11 13.16
N PHE A 948 24.09 -5.48 13.17
CA PHE A 948 25.11 -4.79 13.95
C PHE A 948 26.50 -5.08 13.40
N ALA A 949 27.45 -4.20 13.70
CA ALA A 949 28.85 -4.36 13.37
C ALA A 949 29.60 -5.02 14.53
N SER A 950 30.51 -5.94 14.25
CA SER A 950 31.26 -6.65 15.28
C SER A 950 32.61 -7.17 14.79
N ASN A 951 33.55 -7.32 15.72
CA ASN A 951 34.83 -8.01 15.51
C ASN A 951 34.88 -9.39 16.21
N ARG A 952 33.72 -9.94 16.63
CA ARG A 952 33.60 -11.21 17.37
C ARG A 952 34.22 -12.44 16.70
N ALA A 953 34.41 -12.42 15.38
CA ALA A 953 35.03 -13.52 14.64
C ALA A 953 36.54 -13.35 14.42
N ASN A 954 37.13 -12.23 14.86
CA ASN A 954 38.51 -11.93 14.60
C ASN A 954 39.43 -12.78 15.46
N ALA A 955 40.57 -13.16 14.88
CA ALA A 955 41.67 -13.69 15.68
C ALA A 955 42.24 -12.59 16.59
N GLU A 956 42.84 -12.99 17.70
CA GLU A 956 43.50 -12.05 18.62
C GLU A 956 44.52 -11.17 17.86
N GLY A 957 44.39 -9.84 17.99
CA GLY A 957 45.23 -8.87 17.30
C GLY A 957 44.75 -8.46 15.90
N GLN A 958 43.67 -9.04 15.38
CA GLN A 958 42.96 -8.53 14.19
C GLN A 958 41.82 -7.59 14.59
N HIS A 959 41.60 -6.56 13.78
CA HIS A 959 40.69 -5.46 14.12
C HIS A 959 39.67 -5.15 13.03
N ASP A 960 39.54 -6.00 12.00
CA ASP A 960 38.49 -5.85 10.98
C ASP A 960 37.10 -5.79 11.62
N THR A 961 36.26 -4.87 11.17
CA THR A 961 34.88 -4.75 11.64
C THR A 961 33.94 -5.31 10.58
N ASP A 962 33.14 -6.33 10.93
CA ASP A 962 32.21 -6.97 10.01
C ASP A 962 30.75 -6.81 10.42
N LEU A 963 29.85 -6.89 9.45
CA LEU A 963 28.42 -6.85 9.68
C LEU A 963 27.87 -8.24 9.99
N TYR A 964 26.97 -8.26 10.97
CA TYR A 964 26.24 -9.43 11.41
C TYR A 964 24.75 -9.14 11.38
N ILE A 965 23.98 -10.20 11.14
CA ILE A 965 22.53 -10.21 11.32
C ILE A 965 22.17 -11.32 12.30
N ALA A 966 21.29 -11.02 13.24
CA ALA A 966 20.74 -11.98 14.18
C ALA A 966 19.23 -11.86 14.24
N ARG A 967 18.53 -12.98 14.35
CA ARG A 967 17.12 -13.01 14.68
C ARG A 967 16.95 -12.55 16.12
N TRP A 968 16.11 -11.55 16.32
CA TRP A 968 15.79 -11.02 17.63
C TRP A 968 14.87 -11.97 18.40
N VAL A 969 15.21 -12.24 19.66
CA VAL A 969 14.43 -13.04 20.60
C VAL A 969 13.97 -12.12 21.73
N ARG A 970 12.64 -12.02 21.91
CA ARG A 970 12.03 -11.17 22.94
C ARG A 970 12.10 -11.78 24.33
#